data_AF-A0A8H6JZF4-F1
#
_entry.id   AF-A0A8H6JZF4-F1
#
_cell.length_a   1.000
_cell.length_b   1.000
_cell.length_c   1.000
_cell.angle_alpha   90.00
_cell.angle_beta   90.00
_cell.angle_gamma   90.00
#
_symmetry.space_group_name_H-M   'P 1'
#
loop_
_entity.id
_entity.type
_entity.pdbx_description
1 polymer ?
#
loop_
_entity_poly.entity_id
_entity_poly.type
_entity_poly.pdbx_seq_one_letter_code
_entity_poly.pdbx_strand_id
1 'polypeptide(L)'
;MSFATAETAEKVLTADNLRLVYRALTTSDDGQDRGFTIDEDGFVKNIEKKKLHTFLAVLLEANCSIHAVWSFTTKLVEGRTIGTAPDNHHYAGPPYSLPADRTYLKKLFDDDLETVNNFYKAQTYFSTVVLRGGENVKIQHPDISRLPWLKEDWIGSGSFGDVYKVVIAEGHFRAKDNPNKKAKVVARKDYIYEVDAKKSFEDERLAMDKIFRGIVKHVNVLKSLGSLEIECNPPKFSLFMPLALEDLETYMNANNDTAHVALDADARRRLIRSAFGLADGLQYLHQGITTPEGDKLVCYHMDLKPGNILLFKDDRVARENPHDDDRIWKVSDFGMSRVKARQTSTERDKELDLRKLFRSNVKPQQNQASATRNRRGKGTYLPSEAAKETKEMDHKSDIWSLGCVISELFTYMEEGSRGLDAYGERRLGRSEMDADVFYERRKFRHDFGINSEVQSQHKRLIKAASRRNPAERNAVEYMLEFLERNVLRTDKSKRCNAVDVADHLRETRNKYQIRGLEKAVSAPRWLNSFKLPRSVKPAVPQNVEQWRLLIDNTTSLKGCESSPDGTVIVYWSDSKICVFFGPAGASDEKTHFESGSDSRSDSISRSEEAGLIPVERGPPDEQGQSWRSVKLTKRYLIAVTKGGDFNCYIFDIEAASNLTRYSVVPLGHPEVHMFAVSPDEKTIVGILANHAGGTRGSLFTANISQPWASAQLEE
;
A
#
# COMPACT_ATOMS: atom_id res chain seq x y z
N MET A 1 -24.30 16.96 -10.37
CA MET A 1 -25.40 16.57 -9.45
C MET A 1 -25.16 17.31 -8.14
N SER A 2 -26.05 18.25 -7.76
CA SER A 2 -25.89 19.02 -6.53
C SER A 2 -26.60 18.31 -5.38
N PHE A 3 -25.89 17.95 -4.32
CA PHE A 3 -26.48 17.55 -3.05
C PHE A 3 -25.76 18.30 -1.94
N ALA A 4 -26.44 18.56 -0.83
CA ALA A 4 -25.84 19.16 0.34
C ALA A 4 -24.96 18.12 1.04
N THR A 5 -23.70 18.48 1.34
CA THR A 5 -22.84 17.63 2.14
C THR A 5 -23.31 17.63 3.60
N ALA A 6 -22.95 16.61 4.38
CA ALA A 6 -23.17 16.63 5.81
C ALA A 6 -22.56 17.91 6.40
N GLU A 7 -23.28 18.55 7.33
CA GLU A 7 -22.95 19.84 7.95
C GLU A 7 -23.22 21.10 7.11
N THR A 8 -23.72 20.98 5.86
CA THR A 8 -24.06 22.18 5.06
C THR A 8 -25.11 23.03 5.75
N ALA A 9 -26.15 22.40 6.29
CA ALA A 9 -27.24 23.11 6.96
C ALA A 9 -26.73 23.82 8.22
N GLU A 10 -25.91 23.18 9.04
CA GLU A 10 -25.30 23.75 10.24
C GLU A 10 -24.32 24.89 9.93
N LYS A 11 -23.56 24.79 8.82
CA LYS A 11 -22.62 25.85 8.39
C LYS A 11 -23.35 27.10 7.88
N VAL A 12 -24.50 26.93 7.25
CA VAL A 12 -25.31 28.04 6.72
C VAL A 12 -26.24 28.60 7.80
N LEU A 13 -26.94 27.75 8.55
CA LEU A 13 -27.86 28.14 9.62
C LEU A 13 -27.11 28.27 10.95
N THR A 14 -26.16 29.20 10.98
CA THR A 14 -25.47 29.61 12.22
C THR A 14 -26.44 30.23 13.22
N ALA A 15 -26.04 30.37 14.49
CA ALA A 15 -26.88 31.01 15.52
C ALA A 15 -27.40 32.39 15.08
N ASP A 16 -26.57 33.20 14.41
CA ASP A 16 -26.99 34.52 13.93
C ASP A 16 -28.00 34.44 12.79
N ASN A 17 -27.79 33.54 11.84
CA ASN A 17 -28.74 33.32 10.75
C ASN A 17 -30.07 32.74 11.26
N LEU A 18 -30.04 31.88 12.29
CA LEU A 18 -31.24 31.38 12.95
C LEU A 18 -32.00 32.49 13.68
N ARG A 19 -31.31 33.43 14.34
CA ARG A 19 -31.95 34.63 14.92
C ARG A 19 -32.59 35.50 13.86
N LEU A 20 -31.94 35.69 12.70
CA LEU A 20 -32.52 36.43 11.57
C LEU A 20 -33.79 35.75 11.04
N VAL A 21 -33.78 34.41 10.90
CA VAL A 21 -34.97 33.65 10.54
C VAL A 21 -36.07 33.87 11.57
N TYR A 22 -35.78 33.77 12.87
CA TYR A 22 -36.78 34.00 13.91
C TYR A 22 -37.36 35.42 13.87
N ARG A 23 -36.52 36.45 13.72
CA ARG A 23 -36.97 37.84 13.56
C ARG A 23 -37.89 38.02 12.36
N ALA A 24 -37.55 37.41 11.22
CA ALA A 24 -38.39 37.46 10.03
C ALA A 24 -39.76 36.80 10.25
N LEU A 25 -39.82 35.75 11.09
CA LEU A 25 -41.09 35.09 11.45
C LEU A 25 -41.96 35.94 12.39
N THR A 26 -41.37 36.86 13.15
CA THR A 26 -42.07 37.71 14.13
C THR A 26 -42.35 39.13 13.66
N THR A 27 -41.71 39.60 12.58
CA THR A 27 -41.85 40.98 12.04
C THR A 27 -43.00 41.17 11.03
N SER A 28 -43.81 40.14 10.77
CA SER A 28 -44.94 40.23 9.85
C SER A 28 -46.09 41.09 10.41
N ASP A 29 -46.50 42.09 9.64
CA ASP A 29 -47.38 43.22 10.02
C ASP A 29 -48.90 42.90 10.04
N ASP A 30 -49.30 41.62 10.17
CA ASP A 30 -50.69 41.18 10.01
C ASP A 30 -51.49 41.08 11.33
N GLY A 31 -50.89 41.49 12.47
CA GLY A 31 -51.58 41.61 13.75
C GLY A 31 -52.05 40.29 14.37
N GLN A 32 -51.66 39.13 13.84
CA GLN A 32 -51.95 37.83 14.45
C GLN A 32 -50.93 37.51 15.55
N ASP A 33 -51.43 37.19 16.76
CA ASP A 33 -50.63 36.53 17.78
C ASP A 33 -50.18 35.17 17.23
N ARG A 34 -48.89 35.09 16.89
CA ARG A 34 -48.26 33.88 16.36
C ARG A 34 -48.17 32.76 17.39
N GLY A 35 -48.44 33.08 18.66
CA GLY A 35 -48.52 32.13 19.75
C GLY A 35 -47.17 31.52 20.12
N PHE A 36 -46.02 32.06 19.71
CA PHE A 36 -44.70 31.56 20.13
C PHE A 36 -44.44 31.85 21.62
N THR A 37 -43.93 30.87 22.35
CA THR A 37 -43.59 30.95 23.79
C THR A 37 -42.10 31.08 24.03
N ILE A 38 -41.30 30.85 22.98
CA ILE A 38 -39.84 30.95 23.03
C ILE A 38 -39.39 32.27 22.39
N ASP A 39 -38.29 32.82 22.88
CA ASP A 39 -37.59 33.96 22.30
C ASP A 39 -36.56 33.52 21.24
N GLU A 40 -35.80 34.49 20.69
CA GLU A 40 -34.75 34.25 19.69
C GLU A 40 -33.73 33.20 20.15
N ASP A 41 -33.21 33.33 21.37
CA ASP A 41 -32.20 32.42 21.89
C ASP A 41 -32.80 31.04 22.22
N GLY A 42 -34.06 30.99 22.67
CA GLY A 42 -34.83 29.78 22.84
C GLY A 42 -35.02 29.01 21.52
N PHE A 43 -35.26 29.71 20.42
CA PHE A 43 -35.37 29.13 19.07
C PHE A 43 -34.06 28.49 18.63
N VAL A 44 -32.95 29.22 18.72
CA VAL A 44 -31.60 28.72 18.38
C VAL A 44 -31.27 27.47 19.21
N LYS A 45 -31.42 27.57 20.53
CA LYS A 45 -31.11 26.49 21.47
C LYS A 45 -31.94 25.24 21.19
N ASN A 46 -33.23 25.40 20.87
CA ASN A 46 -34.10 24.27 20.57
C ASN A 46 -33.76 23.61 19.23
N ILE A 47 -33.40 24.38 18.20
CA ILE A 47 -32.93 23.84 16.92
C ILE A 47 -31.64 23.05 17.09
N GLU A 48 -30.66 23.60 17.82
CA GLU A 48 -29.39 22.92 18.09
C GLU A 48 -29.60 21.64 18.91
N LYS A 49 -30.34 21.74 20.01
CA LYS A 49 -30.64 20.61 20.90
C LYS A 49 -31.37 19.48 20.19
N LYS A 50 -32.35 19.82 19.34
CA LYS A 50 -33.16 18.84 18.58
C LYS A 50 -32.56 18.48 17.22
N LYS A 51 -31.42 19.09 16.84
CA LYS A 51 -30.73 18.90 15.55
C LYS A 51 -31.63 19.14 14.33
N LEU A 52 -32.36 20.25 14.32
CA LEU A 52 -33.38 20.56 13.30
C LEU A 52 -32.86 21.36 12.09
N HIS A 53 -31.56 21.70 12.04
CA HIS A 53 -30.97 22.51 10.97
C HIS A 53 -31.31 22.00 9.56
N THR A 54 -31.13 20.71 9.32
CA THR A 54 -31.36 20.11 8.00
C THR A 54 -32.84 20.18 7.59
N PHE A 55 -33.76 20.01 8.54
CA PHE A 55 -35.20 20.10 8.26
C PHE A 55 -35.59 21.53 7.88
N LEU A 56 -35.08 22.52 8.62
CA LEU A 56 -35.29 23.94 8.31
C LEU A 56 -34.67 24.33 6.96
N ALA A 57 -33.47 23.84 6.65
CA ALA A 57 -32.81 24.08 5.38
C ALA A 57 -33.66 23.56 4.19
N VAL A 58 -34.30 22.40 4.33
CA VAL A 58 -35.23 21.89 3.32
C VAL A 58 -36.44 22.80 3.16
N LEU A 59 -37.03 23.29 4.26
CA LEU A 59 -38.17 24.23 4.19
C LEU A 59 -37.83 25.50 3.44
N LEU A 60 -36.65 26.06 3.72
CA LEU A 60 -36.16 27.27 3.07
C LEU A 60 -35.87 27.03 1.57
N GLU A 61 -35.20 25.93 1.24
CA GLU A 61 -34.89 25.57 -0.15
C GLU A 61 -36.15 25.22 -0.97
N ALA A 62 -37.15 24.60 -0.34
CA ALA A 62 -38.40 24.23 -0.97
C ALA A 62 -39.30 25.43 -1.31
N ASN A 63 -38.92 26.65 -0.89
CA ASN A 63 -39.71 27.86 -1.00
C ASN A 63 -41.14 27.67 -0.42
N CYS A 64 -41.22 26.98 0.72
CA CYS A 64 -42.49 26.73 1.40
C CYS A 64 -43.09 28.02 1.96
N SER A 65 -44.41 28.03 2.18
CA SER A 65 -45.10 29.19 2.74
C SER A 65 -44.57 29.55 4.14
N ILE A 66 -44.71 30.81 4.53
CA ILE A 66 -44.35 31.25 5.89
C ILE A 66 -45.14 30.48 6.98
N HIS A 67 -46.38 30.08 6.66
CA HIS A 67 -47.21 29.21 7.50
C HIS A 67 -46.55 27.85 7.75
N ALA A 68 -45.87 27.26 6.77
CA ALA A 68 -45.14 26.01 6.94
C ALA A 68 -44.01 26.15 7.97
N VAL A 69 -43.30 27.27 7.95
CA VAL A 69 -42.24 27.57 8.92
C VAL A 69 -42.83 27.82 10.31
N TRP A 70 -44.01 28.43 10.44
CA TRP A 70 -44.72 28.54 11.72
C TRP A 70 -45.16 27.18 12.27
N SER A 71 -45.72 26.31 11.42
CA SER A 71 -46.07 24.94 11.82
C SER A 71 -44.83 24.16 12.27
N PHE A 72 -43.70 24.32 11.59
CA PHE A 72 -42.41 23.78 12.04
C PHE A 72 -42.00 24.34 13.41
N THR A 73 -42.05 25.66 13.60
CA THR A 73 -41.64 26.30 14.87
C THR A 73 -42.52 25.84 16.04
N THR A 74 -43.84 25.90 15.91
CA THR A 74 -44.79 25.52 16.97
C THR A 74 -44.77 24.01 17.25
N LYS A 75 -44.80 23.16 16.20
CA LYS A 75 -44.96 21.71 16.37
C LYS A 75 -43.64 21.00 16.66
N LEU A 76 -42.51 21.46 16.07
CA LEU A 76 -41.21 20.80 16.20
C LEU A 76 -40.23 21.54 17.10
N VAL A 77 -40.04 22.85 16.93
CA VAL A 77 -39.06 23.62 17.72
C VAL A 77 -39.56 23.78 19.16
N GLU A 78 -40.82 24.16 19.36
CA GLU A 78 -41.43 24.26 20.69
C GLU A 78 -41.98 22.91 21.19
N GLY A 79 -42.54 22.09 20.29
CA GLY A 79 -43.02 20.74 20.62
C GLY A 79 -44.50 20.67 21.02
N ARG A 80 -45.34 21.60 20.56
CA ARG A 80 -46.73 21.73 21.05
C ARG A 80 -47.74 20.72 20.49
N THR A 81 -47.42 20.00 19.41
CA THR A 81 -48.48 19.34 18.63
C THR A 81 -47.98 18.18 17.76
N ILE A 82 -47.16 17.28 18.31
CA ILE A 82 -47.03 15.95 17.73
C ILE A 82 -47.35 14.93 18.81
N GLY A 83 -48.64 14.58 18.92
CA GLY A 83 -49.06 13.38 19.64
C GLY A 83 -48.18 12.22 19.19
N THR A 84 -47.68 11.48 20.18
CA THR A 84 -46.80 10.30 20.06
C THR A 84 -46.97 9.63 18.71
N ALA A 85 -45.89 9.55 17.93
CA ALA A 85 -45.88 8.83 16.67
C ALA A 85 -46.50 7.43 16.90
N PRO A 86 -47.33 6.90 15.99
CA PRO A 86 -47.78 5.53 16.11
C PRO A 86 -46.55 4.61 16.20
N ASP A 87 -46.57 3.67 17.15
CA ASP A 87 -45.49 2.71 17.49
C ASP A 87 -45.03 1.79 16.34
N ASN A 88 -45.42 2.08 15.09
CA ASN A 88 -45.11 1.28 13.90
C ASN A 88 -43.96 1.83 13.04
N HIS A 89 -43.24 2.87 13.48
CA HIS A 89 -42.04 3.30 12.77
C HIS A 89 -40.86 2.39 13.10
N HIS A 90 -40.51 1.49 12.18
CA HIS A 90 -39.26 0.73 12.17
C HIS A 90 -38.01 1.62 11.91
N TYR A 91 -38.07 2.90 12.28
CA TYR A 91 -36.99 3.89 12.13
C TYR A 91 -36.36 4.14 13.49
N ALA A 92 -35.13 3.67 13.69
CA ALA A 92 -34.33 3.90 14.90
C ALA A 92 -33.77 5.35 14.96
N GLY A 93 -34.62 6.36 14.87
CA GLY A 93 -34.24 7.77 14.91
C GLY A 93 -35.37 8.68 15.42
N PRO A 94 -35.05 9.92 15.86
CA PRO A 94 -36.07 10.85 16.31
C PRO A 94 -37.08 11.18 15.18
N PRO A 95 -38.33 11.54 15.52
CA PRO A 95 -39.46 11.66 14.58
C PRO A 95 -39.33 12.76 13.52
N TYR A 96 -38.21 13.50 13.49
CA TYR A 96 -37.89 14.60 12.59
C TYR A 96 -36.61 14.31 11.76
N SER A 97 -36.27 13.03 11.60
CA SER A 97 -35.16 12.57 10.76
C SER A 97 -35.56 12.57 9.28
N LEU A 98 -34.64 12.99 8.41
CA LEU A 98 -34.79 12.89 6.97
C LEU A 98 -34.24 11.54 6.45
N PRO A 99 -34.82 10.98 5.36
CA PRO A 99 -35.98 11.48 4.64
C PRO A 99 -37.29 11.29 5.42
N ALA A 100 -38.12 12.32 5.46
CA ALA A 100 -39.43 12.31 6.10
C ALA A 100 -40.49 11.69 5.19
N ASP A 101 -41.37 10.86 5.76
CA ASP A 101 -42.46 10.23 5.03
C ASP A 101 -43.62 11.19 4.77
N ARG A 102 -44.39 10.95 3.69
CA ARG A 102 -45.50 11.84 3.28
C ARG A 102 -46.61 11.92 4.32
N THR A 103 -46.87 10.86 5.06
CA THR A 103 -47.95 10.81 6.06
C THR A 103 -47.60 11.70 7.24
N TYR A 104 -46.34 11.65 7.69
CA TYR A 104 -45.80 12.53 8.70
C TYR A 104 -45.83 13.99 8.26
N LEU A 105 -45.38 14.29 7.04
CA LEU A 105 -45.40 15.67 6.53
C LEU A 105 -46.82 16.24 6.42
N LYS A 106 -47.82 15.43 6.02
CA LYS A 106 -49.23 15.84 6.02
C LYS A 106 -49.73 16.21 7.42
N LYS A 107 -49.40 15.41 8.43
CA LYS A 107 -49.74 15.73 9.83
C LYS A 107 -49.03 17.00 10.31
N LEU A 108 -47.77 17.19 9.91
CA LEU A 108 -46.98 18.36 10.31
C LEU A 108 -47.52 19.66 9.69
N PHE A 109 -47.93 19.63 8.42
CA PHE A 109 -48.38 20.80 7.67
C PHE A 109 -49.90 20.85 7.46
N ASP A 110 -50.69 20.23 8.34
CA ASP A 110 -52.15 20.30 8.36
C ASP A 110 -52.80 19.99 6.99
N ASP A 111 -52.31 18.92 6.34
CA ASP A 111 -52.73 18.46 5.02
C ASP A 111 -52.55 19.48 3.87
N ASP A 112 -51.72 20.51 4.04
CA ASP A 112 -51.28 21.38 2.93
C ASP A 112 -50.44 20.59 1.91
N LEU A 113 -51.12 20.10 0.88
CA LEU A 113 -50.53 19.24 -0.15
C LEU A 113 -49.46 19.96 -0.96
N GLU A 114 -49.52 21.28 -1.11
CA GLU A 114 -48.52 22.04 -1.87
C GLU A 114 -47.18 22.06 -1.10
N THR A 115 -47.22 22.48 0.17
CA THR A 115 -46.05 22.45 1.06
C THR A 115 -45.48 21.04 1.19
N VAL A 116 -46.34 20.04 1.41
CA VAL A 116 -45.90 18.64 1.52
C VAL A 116 -45.19 18.18 0.25
N ASN A 117 -45.72 18.50 -0.94
CA ASN A 117 -45.10 18.11 -2.20
C ASN A 117 -43.76 18.82 -2.45
N ASN A 118 -43.69 20.11 -2.14
CA ASN A 118 -42.47 20.91 -2.33
C ASN A 118 -41.37 20.43 -1.38
N PHE A 119 -41.68 20.28 -0.08
CA PHE A 119 -40.75 19.73 0.90
C PHE A 119 -40.30 18.32 0.52
N TYR A 120 -41.25 17.44 0.14
CA TYR A 120 -40.93 16.05 -0.18
C TYR A 120 -40.00 15.91 -1.40
N LYS A 121 -40.06 16.83 -2.35
CA LYS A 121 -39.10 16.90 -3.47
C LYS A 121 -37.76 17.50 -3.04
N ALA A 122 -37.78 18.59 -2.29
CA ALA A 122 -36.58 19.31 -1.87
C ALA A 122 -35.72 18.52 -0.88
N GLN A 123 -36.32 17.70 0.00
CA GLN A 123 -35.56 16.90 0.95
C GLN A 123 -34.53 15.98 0.28
N THR A 124 -34.73 15.60 -0.99
CA THR A 124 -33.76 14.76 -1.71
C THR A 124 -32.37 15.40 -1.80
N TYR A 125 -32.26 16.73 -1.80
CA TYR A 125 -30.97 17.43 -1.80
C TYR A 125 -30.21 17.30 -0.48
N PHE A 126 -30.92 17.06 0.63
CA PHE A 126 -30.38 17.00 1.98
C PHE A 126 -30.40 15.59 2.58
N SER A 127 -31.15 14.66 1.97
CA SER A 127 -31.21 13.23 2.32
C SER A 127 -30.09 12.44 1.66
N THR A 128 -28.86 12.95 1.78
CA THR A 128 -27.67 12.27 1.25
C THR A 128 -27.15 11.27 2.27
N VAL A 129 -26.93 10.04 1.83
CA VAL A 129 -26.57 8.90 2.68
C VAL A 129 -25.21 9.12 3.34
N VAL A 130 -25.12 8.81 4.63
CA VAL A 130 -23.86 8.79 5.39
C VAL A 130 -23.45 7.34 5.62
N LEU A 131 -22.37 6.92 4.99
CA LEU A 131 -21.80 5.59 5.17
C LEU A 131 -21.14 5.47 6.54
N ARG A 132 -21.27 4.31 7.18
CA ARG A 132 -20.70 4.02 8.50
C ARG A 132 -19.63 2.94 8.41
N GLY A 133 -18.48 3.25 8.99
CA GLY A 133 -17.28 2.46 8.95
C GLY A 133 -17.46 1.13 9.65
N GLY A 134 -17.48 0.03 8.87
CA GLY A 134 -17.68 -1.31 9.40
C GLY A 134 -19.12 -1.65 9.76
N GLU A 135 -20.11 -0.91 9.26
CA GLU A 135 -21.54 -1.15 9.51
C GLU A 135 -22.33 -1.32 8.18
N ASN A 136 -23.61 -1.74 8.28
CA ASN A 136 -24.54 -1.77 7.15
C ASN A 136 -25.30 -0.46 7.16
N VAL A 137 -25.35 0.21 6.03
CA VAL A 137 -26.34 1.25 5.82
C VAL A 137 -27.41 0.68 4.92
N LYS A 138 -28.68 0.76 5.34
CA LYS A 138 -29.82 0.32 4.53
C LYS A 138 -30.62 1.53 4.05
N ILE A 139 -30.85 1.60 2.76
CA ILE A 139 -31.71 2.60 2.11
C ILE A 139 -33.03 1.93 1.76
N GLN A 140 -34.10 2.31 2.45
CA GLN A 140 -35.45 1.79 2.20
C GLN A 140 -36.20 2.57 1.10
N HIS A 141 -35.88 3.85 0.96
CA HIS A 141 -36.53 4.76 0.01
C HIS A 141 -35.50 5.34 -0.97
N PRO A 142 -35.11 4.57 -2.01
CA PRO A 142 -34.08 4.99 -2.95
C PRO A 142 -34.47 6.24 -3.75
N ASP A 143 -35.76 6.46 -4.00
CA ASP A 143 -36.25 7.59 -4.80
C ASP A 143 -36.02 8.96 -4.12
N ILE A 144 -35.84 8.96 -2.80
CA ILE A 144 -35.67 10.18 -2.00
C ILE A 144 -34.33 10.22 -1.24
N SER A 145 -33.47 9.22 -1.45
CA SER A 145 -32.16 9.12 -0.81
C SER A 145 -31.06 9.29 -1.87
N ARG A 146 -30.16 10.24 -1.66
CA ARG A 146 -29.03 10.45 -2.59
C ARG A 146 -27.79 9.71 -2.12
N LEU A 147 -27.07 9.14 -3.09
CA LEU A 147 -25.78 8.54 -2.82
C LEU A 147 -24.69 9.62 -2.77
N PRO A 148 -23.70 9.51 -1.86
CA PRO A 148 -22.74 10.59 -1.60
C PRO A 148 -21.56 10.58 -2.59
N TRP A 149 -21.80 10.23 -3.86
CA TRP A 149 -20.74 10.12 -4.87
C TRP A 149 -20.48 11.48 -5.52
N LEU A 150 -19.26 11.99 -5.39
CA LEU A 150 -18.77 13.10 -6.20
C LEU A 150 -18.34 12.63 -7.59
N LYS A 151 -17.82 11.40 -7.67
CA LYS A 151 -17.39 10.74 -8.90
C LYS A 151 -17.51 9.23 -8.73
N GLU A 152 -17.86 8.54 -9.81
CA GLU A 152 -17.73 7.09 -9.94
C GLU A 152 -17.06 6.74 -11.26
N ASP A 153 -16.05 5.87 -11.20
CA ASP A 153 -15.35 5.33 -12.37
C ASP A 153 -15.44 3.80 -12.30
N TRP A 154 -15.88 3.14 -13.36
CA TRP A 154 -15.87 1.67 -13.42
C TRP A 154 -14.42 1.16 -13.53
N ILE A 155 -14.08 0.14 -12.72
CA ILE A 155 -12.74 -0.50 -12.70
C ILE A 155 -12.78 -1.82 -13.48
N GLY A 156 -13.79 -2.66 -13.23
CA GLY A 156 -13.85 -4.00 -13.78
C GLY A 156 -15.08 -4.78 -13.34
N SER A 157 -15.34 -5.92 -13.99
CA SER A 157 -16.36 -6.89 -13.57
C SER A 157 -15.69 -8.16 -13.06
N GLY A 158 -16.08 -8.59 -11.87
CA GLY A 158 -15.75 -9.91 -11.34
C GLY A 158 -16.84 -10.95 -11.65
N SER A 159 -16.67 -12.15 -11.10
CA SER A 159 -17.62 -13.26 -11.24
C SER A 159 -18.96 -13.01 -10.54
N PHE A 160 -18.99 -12.16 -9.50
CA PHE A 160 -20.15 -11.91 -8.62
C PHE A 160 -20.63 -10.47 -8.59
N GLY A 161 -20.08 -9.60 -9.45
CA GLY A 161 -20.41 -8.18 -9.41
C GLY A 161 -19.40 -7.27 -10.06
N ASP A 162 -19.76 -6.00 -10.15
CA ASP A 162 -18.95 -4.93 -10.73
C ASP A 162 -18.21 -4.15 -9.66
N VAL A 163 -17.02 -3.65 -10.00
CA VAL A 163 -16.18 -2.86 -9.09
C VAL A 163 -15.99 -1.47 -9.66
N TYR A 164 -16.19 -0.48 -8.81
CA TYR A 164 -16.09 0.95 -9.11
C TYR A 164 -15.10 1.63 -8.16
N LYS A 165 -14.38 2.62 -8.67
CA LYS A 165 -13.70 3.64 -7.87
C LYS A 165 -14.72 4.73 -7.59
N VAL A 166 -15.01 4.98 -6.32
CA VAL A 166 -15.96 6.03 -5.92
C VAL A 166 -15.27 7.07 -5.04
N VAL A 167 -15.61 8.33 -5.28
CA VAL A 167 -15.17 9.47 -4.47
C VAL A 167 -16.35 9.89 -3.60
N ILE A 168 -16.26 9.59 -2.31
CA ILE A 168 -17.28 9.91 -1.30
C ILE A 168 -17.09 11.35 -0.85
N ALA A 169 -18.17 12.13 -0.82
CA ALA A 169 -18.15 13.51 -0.35
C ALA A 169 -17.68 13.66 1.11
N GLU A 170 -17.17 14.85 1.45
CA GLU A 170 -16.85 15.24 2.83
C GLU A 170 -18.07 15.03 3.75
N GLY A 171 -17.85 14.52 4.96
CA GLY A 171 -18.90 14.29 5.95
C GLY A 171 -19.78 13.04 5.73
N HIS A 172 -19.66 12.37 4.58
CA HIS A 172 -20.51 11.23 4.20
C HIS A 172 -19.91 9.84 4.44
N PHE A 173 -18.76 9.76 5.11
CA PHE A 173 -18.17 8.52 5.61
C PHE A 173 -17.72 8.69 7.06
N ARG A 174 -18.33 7.97 8.01
CA ARG A 174 -17.99 8.03 9.44
C ARG A 174 -17.19 6.82 9.88
N ALA A 175 -15.99 7.03 10.43
CA ALA A 175 -15.21 5.96 11.07
C ALA A 175 -15.16 6.19 12.59
N LYS A 176 -15.68 5.25 13.40
CA LYS A 176 -15.78 5.41 14.86
C LYS A 176 -16.39 6.78 15.24
N ASP A 177 -17.55 7.07 14.64
CA ASP A 177 -18.30 8.33 14.73
C ASP A 177 -17.64 9.60 14.19
N ASN A 178 -16.37 9.56 13.75
CA ASN A 178 -15.71 10.71 13.15
C ASN A 178 -16.00 10.78 11.64
N PRO A 179 -16.65 11.85 11.14
CA PRO A 179 -16.83 12.06 9.72
C PRO A 179 -15.50 12.31 9.00
N ASN A 180 -15.43 11.95 7.73
CA ASN A 180 -14.29 12.27 6.87
C ASN A 180 -14.23 13.79 6.61
N LYS A 181 -13.10 14.41 6.97
CA LYS A 181 -12.84 15.85 6.78
C LYS A 181 -12.55 16.27 5.34
N LYS A 182 -12.37 15.31 4.44
CA LYS A 182 -12.10 15.52 3.01
C LYS A 182 -12.79 14.42 2.21
N ALA A 183 -12.97 14.65 0.92
CA ALA A 183 -13.45 13.63 -0.01
C ALA A 183 -12.61 12.35 0.11
N LYS A 184 -13.28 11.19 0.17
CA LYS A 184 -12.65 9.90 0.44
C LYS A 184 -12.76 8.98 -0.77
N VAL A 185 -11.62 8.53 -1.27
CA VAL A 185 -11.56 7.59 -2.39
C VAL A 185 -11.60 6.16 -1.85
N VAL A 186 -12.52 5.33 -2.38
CA VAL A 186 -12.65 3.91 -2.02
C VAL A 186 -13.00 3.07 -3.25
N ALA A 187 -12.84 1.76 -3.15
CA ALA A 187 -13.43 0.80 -4.08
C ALA A 187 -14.84 0.40 -3.58
N ARG A 188 -15.81 0.33 -4.48
CA ARG A 188 -17.18 -0.14 -4.26
C ARG A 188 -17.41 -1.36 -5.13
N LYS A 189 -17.70 -2.52 -4.55
CA LYS A 189 -18.13 -3.72 -5.28
C LYS A 189 -19.63 -3.87 -5.17
N ASP A 190 -20.33 -3.81 -6.29
CA ASP A 190 -21.78 -3.99 -6.38
C ASP A 190 -22.08 -5.44 -6.73
N TYR A 191 -22.78 -6.14 -5.84
CA TYR A 191 -23.17 -7.53 -6.03
C TYR A 191 -24.54 -7.65 -6.67
N ILE A 192 -24.71 -8.67 -7.51
CA ILE A 192 -25.99 -8.98 -8.16
C ILE A 192 -26.69 -10.11 -7.41
N TYR A 193 -27.92 -9.86 -6.97
CA TYR A 193 -28.71 -10.81 -6.19
C TYR A 193 -29.35 -11.91 -7.01
N GLU A 194 -29.54 -13.07 -6.36
CA GLU A 194 -30.45 -14.09 -6.83
C GLU A 194 -31.87 -13.85 -6.31
N VAL A 195 -32.84 -13.76 -7.23
CA VAL A 195 -34.22 -13.26 -6.98
C VAL A 195 -35.01 -14.13 -5.98
N ASP A 196 -34.63 -15.38 -5.77
CA ASP A 196 -35.41 -16.37 -4.99
C ASP A 196 -34.89 -16.66 -3.57
N ALA A 197 -33.85 -15.96 -3.10
CA ALA A 197 -33.14 -16.32 -1.85
C ALA A 197 -33.57 -15.56 -0.57
N LYS A 198 -34.75 -14.91 -0.53
CA LYS A 198 -35.14 -13.96 0.53
C LYS A 198 -35.01 -14.45 1.99
N LYS A 199 -35.17 -15.75 2.27
CA LYS A 199 -35.13 -16.31 3.64
C LYS A 199 -33.78 -16.91 4.04
N SER A 200 -32.96 -17.35 3.08
CA SER A 200 -31.57 -17.82 3.30
C SER A 200 -30.58 -16.65 3.36
N PHE A 201 -30.99 -15.52 2.79
CA PHE A 201 -30.19 -14.31 2.63
C PHE A 201 -29.78 -13.65 3.94
N GLU A 202 -30.68 -13.51 4.91
CA GLU A 202 -30.36 -12.76 6.14
C GLU A 202 -29.31 -13.50 6.98
N ASP A 203 -29.40 -14.83 7.11
CA ASP A 203 -28.42 -15.68 7.79
C ASP A 203 -27.03 -15.63 7.13
N GLU A 204 -27.00 -15.74 5.80
CA GLU A 204 -25.75 -15.72 5.02
C GLU A 204 -25.13 -14.30 4.95
N ARG A 205 -25.97 -13.25 4.89
CA ARG A 205 -25.58 -11.84 4.99
C ARG A 205 -25.01 -11.51 6.36
N LEU A 206 -25.67 -11.94 7.45
CA LEU A 206 -25.20 -11.76 8.82
C LEU A 206 -23.84 -12.42 9.04
N ALA A 207 -23.56 -13.53 8.36
CA ALA A 207 -22.25 -14.14 8.44
C ALA A 207 -21.19 -13.42 7.61
N MET A 208 -21.52 -12.90 6.41
CA MET A 208 -20.65 -11.96 5.70
C MET A 208 -20.33 -10.74 6.57
N ASP A 209 -21.34 -10.21 7.25
CA ASP A 209 -21.22 -9.17 8.27
C ASP A 209 -20.14 -9.52 9.31
N LYS A 210 -20.24 -10.71 9.91
CA LYS A 210 -19.30 -11.18 10.92
C LYS A 210 -17.88 -11.31 10.37
N ILE A 211 -17.72 -11.84 9.16
CA ILE A 211 -16.42 -12.02 8.48
C ILE A 211 -15.79 -10.66 8.18
N PHE A 212 -16.55 -9.75 7.57
CA PHE A 212 -16.04 -8.48 7.05
C PHE A 212 -15.95 -7.36 8.09
N ARG A 213 -16.80 -7.34 9.13
CA ARG A 213 -16.88 -6.24 10.11
C ARG A 213 -16.05 -6.47 11.36
N GLY A 214 -16.11 -7.68 11.92
CA GLY A 214 -15.71 -7.91 13.30
C GLY A 214 -14.34 -8.58 13.46
N ILE A 215 -13.96 -9.43 12.51
CA ILE A 215 -13.00 -10.48 12.86
C ILE A 215 -11.70 -10.38 12.08
N VAL A 216 -11.72 -10.08 10.77
CA VAL A 216 -10.49 -10.01 9.98
C VAL A 216 -9.66 -8.78 10.34
N LYS A 217 -8.63 -8.99 11.16
CA LYS A 217 -7.67 -7.96 11.61
C LYS A 217 -6.32 -8.04 10.89
N HIS A 218 -6.14 -9.02 10.02
CA HIS A 218 -4.85 -9.31 9.42
C HIS A 218 -4.48 -8.32 8.30
N VAL A 219 -3.24 -7.86 8.27
CA VAL A 219 -2.78 -6.82 7.34
C VAL A 219 -2.78 -7.29 5.88
N ASN A 220 -2.63 -8.60 5.64
CA ASN A 220 -2.63 -9.25 4.34
C ASN A 220 -4.01 -9.83 3.92
N VAL A 221 -5.08 -9.41 4.57
CA VAL A 221 -6.45 -9.77 4.18
C VAL A 221 -7.22 -8.47 3.97
N LEU A 222 -7.97 -8.37 2.87
CA LEU A 222 -8.66 -7.12 2.53
C LEU A 222 -9.76 -6.83 3.55
N LYS A 223 -9.68 -5.65 4.16
CA LYS A 223 -10.65 -5.18 5.14
C LYS A 223 -11.86 -4.54 4.45
N SER A 224 -13.06 -4.81 4.98
CA SER A 224 -14.25 -4.03 4.63
C SER A 224 -14.28 -2.69 5.36
N LEU A 225 -14.59 -1.63 4.63
CA LEU A 225 -14.86 -0.30 5.16
C LEU A 225 -16.32 -0.12 5.56
N GLY A 226 -17.22 -1.03 5.18
CA GLY A 226 -18.66 -0.92 5.40
C GLY A 226 -19.45 -1.49 4.21
N SER A 227 -20.76 -1.58 4.35
CA SER A 227 -21.65 -2.03 3.28
C SER A 227 -22.88 -1.14 3.14
N LEU A 228 -23.46 -1.15 1.95
CA LEU A 228 -24.69 -0.44 1.62
C LEU A 228 -25.69 -1.42 1.01
N GLU A 229 -26.90 -1.42 1.53
CA GLU A 229 -28.03 -2.14 0.98
C GLU A 229 -29.07 -1.14 0.48
N ILE A 230 -29.53 -1.31 -0.75
CA ILE A 230 -30.57 -0.48 -1.35
C ILE A 230 -31.77 -1.39 -1.62
N GLU A 231 -32.85 -1.10 -0.91
CA GLU A 231 -34.14 -1.77 -1.05
C GLU A 231 -34.82 -1.28 -2.34
N CYS A 232 -34.43 -1.93 -3.43
CA CYS A 232 -35.04 -1.78 -4.75
C CYS A 232 -35.41 -3.17 -5.29
N ASN A 233 -35.99 -3.23 -6.49
CA ASN A 233 -36.36 -4.50 -7.10
C ASN A 233 -35.61 -4.70 -8.43
N PRO A 234 -34.58 -5.56 -8.50
CA PRO A 234 -34.01 -6.37 -7.41
C PRO A 234 -33.18 -5.52 -6.42
N PRO A 235 -32.96 -5.99 -5.17
CA PRO A 235 -32.15 -5.26 -4.18
C PRO A 235 -30.71 -5.08 -4.69
N LYS A 236 -29.99 -4.09 -4.14
CA LYS A 236 -28.57 -3.85 -4.44
C LYS A 236 -27.72 -3.86 -3.17
N PHE A 237 -26.58 -4.55 -3.23
CA PHE A 237 -25.65 -4.70 -2.12
C PHE A 237 -24.29 -4.24 -2.60
N SER A 238 -23.73 -3.27 -1.90
CA SER A 238 -22.42 -2.72 -2.19
C SER A 238 -21.49 -2.94 -1.01
N LEU A 239 -20.29 -3.45 -1.27
CA LEU A 239 -19.22 -3.57 -0.29
C LEU A 239 -18.16 -2.49 -0.57
N PHE A 240 -17.81 -1.72 0.45
CA PHE A 240 -16.77 -0.69 0.34
C PHE A 240 -15.44 -1.21 0.89
N MET A 241 -14.36 -0.97 0.16
CA MET A 241 -13.02 -1.47 0.47
C MET A 241 -11.97 -0.37 0.20
N PRO A 242 -10.79 -0.43 0.81
CA PRO A 242 -9.68 0.41 0.40
C PRO A 242 -9.38 0.22 -1.08
N LEU A 243 -9.13 1.32 -1.81
CA LEU A 243 -8.73 1.24 -3.22
C LEU A 243 -7.29 0.74 -3.31
N ALA A 244 -7.09 -0.36 -4.04
CA ALA A 244 -5.77 -0.91 -4.34
C ALA A 244 -5.09 -0.11 -5.46
N LEU A 245 -3.77 -0.28 -5.61
CA LEU A 245 -3.05 0.23 -6.77
C LEU A 245 -3.46 -0.55 -8.03
N GLU A 246 -3.43 -1.88 -7.91
CA GLU A 246 -3.78 -2.87 -8.94
C GLU A 246 -3.88 -4.26 -8.27
N ASP A 247 -4.25 -5.28 -9.05
CA ASP A 247 -4.14 -6.69 -8.66
C ASP A 247 -2.83 -7.31 -9.17
N LEU A 248 -2.47 -8.50 -8.65
CA LEU A 248 -1.20 -9.16 -8.96
C LEU A 248 -1.14 -9.65 -10.42
N GLU A 249 -2.27 -9.99 -11.04
CA GLU A 249 -2.32 -10.39 -12.45
C GLU A 249 -1.95 -9.20 -13.33
N THR A 250 -2.59 -8.06 -13.11
CA THR A 250 -2.29 -6.79 -13.80
C THR A 250 -0.82 -6.40 -13.60
N TYR A 251 -0.31 -6.47 -12.37
CA TYR A 251 1.08 -6.14 -12.07
C TYR A 251 2.08 -7.03 -12.82
N MET A 252 1.82 -8.34 -12.91
CA MET A 252 2.71 -9.28 -13.60
C MET A 252 2.59 -9.20 -15.13
N ASN A 253 1.50 -8.63 -15.66
CA ASN A 253 1.23 -8.49 -17.10
C ASN A 253 1.60 -7.12 -17.68
N ALA A 254 1.83 -6.10 -16.84
CA ALA A 254 2.01 -4.70 -17.25
C ALA A 254 3.18 -4.43 -18.22
N ASN A 255 4.10 -5.38 -18.44
CA ASN A 255 5.35 -5.18 -19.19
C ASN A 255 5.45 -5.99 -20.51
N ASN A 256 4.33 -6.38 -21.13
CA ASN A 256 4.35 -7.22 -22.35
C ASN A 256 5.15 -6.62 -23.54
N ASP A 257 5.25 -5.28 -23.60
CA ASP A 257 5.84 -4.56 -24.74
C ASP A 257 7.33 -4.18 -24.57
N THR A 258 7.89 -4.27 -23.37
CA THR A 258 9.31 -3.94 -23.11
C THR A 258 10.15 -5.20 -22.88
N ALA A 259 11.42 -5.20 -23.31
CA ALA A 259 12.35 -6.28 -22.97
C ALA A 259 12.42 -6.43 -21.44
N HIS A 260 12.20 -7.66 -20.94
CA HIS A 260 12.24 -7.93 -19.50
C HIS A 260 13.60 -7.52 -18.92
N VAL A 261 13.60 -6.50 -18.08
CA VAL A 261 14.77 -6.15 -17.26
C VAL A 261 14.82 -7.16 -16.12
N ALA A 262 15.90 -7.94 -16.07
CA ALA A 262 16.10 -8.91 -15.01
C ALA A 262 16.02 -8.20 -13.65
N LEU A 263 15.13 -8.67 -12.77
CA LEU A 263 15.02 -8.13 -11.42
C LEU A 263 16.38 -8.27 -10.70
N ASP A 264 16.71 -7.34 -9.82
CA ASP A 264 17.85 -7.54 -8.91
C ASP A 264 17.45 -8.42 -7.71
N ALA A 265 18.43 -8.79 -6.89
CA ALA A 265 18.20 -9.64 -5.72
C ALA A 265 17.25 -8.98 -4.69
N ASP A 266 17.27 -7.66 -4.56
CA ASP A 266 16.43 -6.93 -3.61
C ASP A 266 14.97 -6.85 -4.06
N ALA A 267 14.73 -6.63 -5.35
CA ALA A 267 13.41 -6.68 -5.96
C ALA A 267 12.78 -8.08 -5.81
N ARG A 268 13.54 -9.15 -6.09
CA ARG A 268 13.10 -10.54 -5.83
C ARG A 268 12.77 -10.75 -4.35
N ARG A 269 13.64 -10.29 -3.44
CA ARG A 269 13.42 -10.38 -1.99
C ARG A 269 12.16 -9.63 -1.54
N ARG A 270 11.85 -8.46 -2.11
CA ARG A 270 10.61 -7.71 -1.84
C ARG A 270 9.37 -8.50 -2.27
N LEU A 271 9.38 -9.10 -3.47
CA LEU A 271 8.28 -9.93 -3.96
C LEU A 271 8.07 -11.18 -3.08
N ILE A 272 9.14 -11.87 -2.70
CA ILE A 272 9.07 -13.04 -1.79
C ILE A 272 8.51 -12.62 -0.42
N ARG A 273 8.89 -11.44 0.09
CA ARG A 273 8.34 -10.88 1.33
C ARG A 273 6.83 -10.61 1.21
N SER A 274 6.36 -10.12 0.07
CA SER A 274 4.93 -9.87 -0.15
C SER A 274 4.15 -11.19 -0.28
N ALA A 275 4.72 -12.20 -0.95
CA ALA A 275 4.18 -13.56 -0.99
C ALA A 275 4.14 -14.23 0.39
N PHE A 276 5.15 -14.00 1.23
CA PHE A 276 5.14 -14.42 2.64
C PHE A 276 3.93 -13.84 3.37
N GLY A 277 3.70 -12.54 3.25
CA GLY A 277 2.53 -11.90 3.87
C GLY A 277 1.21 -12.48 3.36
N LEU A 278 1.12 -12.82 2.07
CA LEU A 278 -0.05 -13.49 1.51
C LEU A 278 -0.31 -14.86 2.16
N ALA A 279 0.73 -15.68 2.33
CA ALA A 279 0.63 -16.99 2.99
C ALA A 279 0.22 -16.86 4.47
N ASP A 280 0.77 -15.87 5.16
CA ASP A 280 0.43 -15.52 6.56
C ASP A 280 -1.04 -15.06 6.67
N GLY A 281 -1.51 -14.25 5.72
CA GLY A 281 -2.92 -13.86 5.61
C GLY A 281 -3.85 -15.05 5.35
N LEU A 282 -3.43 -16.01 4.53
CA LEU A 282 -4.21 -17.22 4.28
C LEU A 282 -4.25 -18.13 5.51
N GLN A 283 -3.14 -18.28 6.24
CA GLN A 283 -3.11 -18.98 7.53
C GLN A 283 -4.11 -18.36 8.51
N TYR A 284 -4.14 -17.03 8.57
CA TYR A 284 -5.08 -16.30 9.40
C TYR A 284 -6.54 -16.62 9.02
N LEU A 285 -6.88 -16.69 7.74
CA LEU A 285 -8.23 -17.10 7.30
C LEU A 285 -8.58 -18.53 7.70
N HIS A 286 -7.62 -19.45 7.65
CA HIS A 286 -7.83 -20.86 7.97
C HIS A 286 -7.95 -21.14 9.47
N GLN A 287 -7.29 -20.37 10.33
CA GLN A 287 -7.15 -20.72 11.76
C GLN A 287 -7.22 -19.55 12.75
N GLY A 288 -7.09 -18.30 12.28
CA GLY A 288 -6.91 -17.11 13.12
C GLY A 288 -8.18 -16.28 13.37
N ILE A 289 -9.32 -16.65 12.76
CA ILE A 289 -10.59 -15.92 12.89
C ILE A 289 -11.30 -16.40 14.17
N THR A 290 -11.43 -15.52 15.16
CA THR A 290 -12.18 -15.78 16.41
C THR A 290 -13.27 -14.72 16.59
N THR A 291 -14.53 -15.13 16.77
CA THR A 291 -15.64 -14.20 16.97
C THR A 291 -15.53 -13.49 18.33
N PRO A 292 -16.24 -12.36 18.55
CA PRO A 292 -16.34 -11.74 19.87
C PRO A 292 -16.86 -12.70 20.95
N GLU A 293 -17.70 -13.66 20.56
CA GLU A 293 -18.25 -14.70 21.45
C GLU A 293 -17.26 -15.84 21.74
N GLY A 294 -16.07 -15.83 21.13
CA GLY A 294 -15.02 -16.83 21.32
C GLY A 294 -15.08 -18.03 20.37
N ASP A 295 -16.04 -18.07 19.44
CA ASP A 295 -16.15 -19.14 18.46
C ASP A 295 -15.00 -19.08 17.44
N LYS A 296 -14.46 -20.23 17.05
CA LYS A 296 -13.47 -20.32 15.97
C LYS A 296 -14.19 -20.41 14.63
N LEU A 297 -13.87 -19.48 13.74
CA LEU A 297 -14.31 -19.55 12.35
C LEU A 297 -13.15 -19.99 11.47
N VAL A 298 -13.49 -20.78 10.47
CA VAL A 298 -12.56 -21.21 9.43
C VAL A 298 -13.10 -20.71 8.10
N CYS A 299 -12.32 -19.92 7.38
CA CYS A 299 -12.68 -19.38 6.08
C CYS A 299 -11.82 -20.01 4.98
N TYR A 300 -12.44 -20.72 4.04
CA TYR A 300 -11.79 -21.23 2.83
C TYR A 300 -12.04 -20.24 1.69
N HIS A 301 -11.00 -19.81 0.98
CA HIS A 301 -11.10 -18.79 -0.05
C HIS A 301 -11.77 -19.32 -1.33
N MET A 302 -11.32 -20.50 -1.79
CA MET A 302 -11.87 -21.32 -2.89
C MET A 302 -11.68 -20.77 -4.31
N ASP A 303 -11.25 -19.51 -4.48
CA ASP A 303 -10.89 -18.91 -5.78
C ASP A 303 -9.61 -18.06 -5.66
N LEU A 304 -8.58 -18.57 -4.98
CA LEU A 304 -7.33 -17.82 -4.84
C LEU A 304 -6.54 -17.85 -6.17
N LYS A 305 -6.28 -16.68 -6.74
CA LYS A 305 -5.57 -16.49 -8.01
C LYS A 305 -4.94 -15.08 -8.05
N PRO A 306 -4.01 -14.78 -8.98
CA PRO A 306 -3.37 -13.47 -9.08
C PRO A 306 -4.36 -12.30 -9.15
N GLY A 307 -5.42 -12.40 -9.95
CA GLY A 307 -6.45 -11.35 -10.04
C GLY A 307 -7.28 -11.11 -8.76
N ASN A 308 -7.19 -12.00 -7.76
CA ASN A 308 -7.83 -11.85 -6.45
C ASN A 308 -6.83 -11.42 -5.35
N ILE A 309 -5.59 -11.07 -5.71
CA ILE A 309 -4.56 -10.58 -4.79
C ILE A 309 -4.31 -9.09 -5.09
N LEU A 310 -4.71 -8.22 -4.16
CA LEU A 310 -4.62 -6.77 -4.36
C LEU A 310 -3.33 -6.18 -3.77
N LEU A 311 -2.72 -5.25 -4.50
CA LEU A 311 -1.47 -4.59 -4.14
C LEU A 311 -1.73 -3.21 -3.53
N PHE A 312 -1.14 -2.95 -2.37
CA PHE A 312 -1.17 -1.66 -1.67
C PHE A 312 0.24 -1.17 -1.42
N LYS A 313 0.42 0.16 -1.32
CA LYS A 313 1.67 0.74 -0.83
C LYS A 313 1.92 0.31 0.63
N ASP A 314 3.16 -0.06 0.95
CA ASP A 314 3.55 -0.42 2.31
C ASP A 314 3.98 0.82 3.12
N ASP A 315 3.02 1.58 3.64
CA ASP A 315 3.28 2.83 4.39
C ASP A 315 3.64 2.61 5.88
N ARG A 316 4.09 1.41 6.27
CA ARG A 316 4.42 1.13 7.67
C ARG A 316 5.70 1.88 8.07
N VAL A 317 5.56 2.83 9.01
CA VAL A 317 6.59 3.81 9.46
C VAL A 317 7.85 3.18 10.08
N ALA A 318 7.81 1.92 10.50
CA ALA A 318 8.90 1.26 11.23
C ALA A 318 9.77 0.36 10.32
N ARG A 319 10.31 0.89 9.22
CA ARG A 319 11.24 0.14 8.37
C ARG A 319 12.64 0.73 8.40
N GLU A 320 13.63 -0.14 8.62
CA GLU A 320 15.06 0.23 8.63
C GLU A 320 15.58 0.74 7.27
N ASN A 321 14.81 0.65 6.18
CA ASN A 321 15.05 1.29 4.88
C ASN A 321 13.79 1.11 3.99
N PRO A 322 12.86 2.08 3.96
CA PRO A 322 11.68 2.00 3.09
C PRO A 322 12.07 2.20 1.61
N HIS A 323 11.50 1.39 0.71
CA HIS A 323 11.65 1.54 -0.74
C HIS A 323 10.31 1.90 -1.36
N ASP A 324 10.27 2.79 -2.36
CA ASP A 324 9.02 3.23 -3.00
C ASP A 324 8.23 2.08 -3.63
N ASP A 325 8.92 1.02 -4.06
CA ASP A 325 8.34 -0.23 -4.57
C ASP A 325 7.89 -1.24 -3.50
N ASP A 326 7.93 -0.89 -2.22
CA ASP A 326 7.41 -1.78 -1.20
C ASP A 326 5.87 -1.89 -1.33
N ARG A 327 5.39 -3.13 -1.51
CA ARG A 327 3.97 -3.47 -1.64
C ARG A 327 3.52 -4.43 -0.55
N ILE A 328 2.32 -4.23 -0.03
CA ILE A 328 1.57 -5.21 0.79
C ILE A 328 0.54 -5.88 -0.10
N TRP A 329 0.56 -7.22 -0.15
CA TRP A 329 -0.42 -8.01 -0.86
C TRP A 329 -1.55 -8.43 0.06
N LYS A 330 -2.80 -8.33 -0.41
CA LYS A 330 -3.98 -8.69 0.37
C LYS A 330 -4.87 -9.67 -0.39
N VAL A 331 -5.28 -10.74 0.29
CA VAL A 331 -6.33 -11.65 -0.20
C VAL A 331 -7.64 -10.87 -0.31
N SER A 332 -8.32 -10.99 -1.45
CA SER A 332 -9.57 -10.29 -1.76
C SER A 332 -10.56 -11.19 -2.50
N ASP A 333 -11.78 -10.69 -2.67
CA ASP A 333 -12.89 -11.40 -3.35
C ASP A 333 -13.32 -12.73 -2.72
N PHE A 334 -13.97 -12.62 -1.56
CA PHE A 334 -14.54 -13.75 -0.83
C PHE A 334 -15.89 -14.22 -1.40
N GLY A 335 -16.28 -13.82 -2.61
CA GLY A 335 -17.54 -14.23 -3.23
C GLY A 335 -17.67 -15.76 -3.39
N MET A 336 -16.52 -16.46 -3.45
CA MET A 336 -16.45 -17.92 -3.52
C MET A 336 -16.24 -18.61 -2.18
N SER A 337 -16.07 -17.85 -1.10
CA SER A 337 -15.57 -18.39 0.15
C SER A 337 -16.61 -19.21 0.91
N ARG A 338 -16.11 -20.20 1.65
CA ARG A 338 -16.88 -21.02 2.58
C ARG A 338 -16.46 -20.73 3.99
N VAL A 339 -17.41 -20.57 4.89
CA VAL A 339 -17.13 -20.32 6.30
C VAL A 339 -17.76 -21.40 7.16
N LYS A 340 -16.93 -22.01 8.01
CA LYS A 340 -17.35 -23.00 8.99
C LYS A 340 -17.23 -22.39 10.38
N ALA A 341 -18.32 -22.40 11.13
CA ALA A 341 -18.33 -22.01 12.54
C ALA A 341 -18.26 -23.26 13.40
N ARG A 342 -17.24 -23.33 14.27
CA ARG A 342 -17.08 -24.42 15.24
C ARG A 342 -17.49 -23.89 16.61
N GLN A 343 -18.72 -24.20 17.02
CA GLN A 343 -19.24 -23.82 18.34
C GLN A 343 -18.57 -24.66 19.44
N THR A 344 -18.21 -24.03 20.55
CA THR A 344 -17.56 -24.71 21.68
C THR A 344 -18.50 -25.62 22.49
N SER A 345 -19.81 -25.58 22.24
CA SER A 345 -20.82 -26.20 23.12
C SER A 345 -21.84 -27.14 22.46
N THR A 346 -21.86 -27.30 21.13
CA THR A 346 -22.66 -28.36 20.47
C THR A 346 -21.95 -28.92 19.24
N GLU A 347 -21.98 -30.24 19.04
CA GLU A 347 -21.35 -30.98 17.92
C GLU A 347 -22.05 -30.76 16.55
N ARG A 348 -22.49 -29.54 16.24
CA ARG A 348 -23.02 -29.20 14.91
C ARG A 348 -22.21 -28.08 14.28
N ASP A 349 -21.27 -28.45 13.42
CA ASP A 349 -20.60 -27.52 12.50
C ASP A 349 -21.64 -26.96 11.52
N LYS A 350 -22.00 -25.67 11.66
CA LYS A 350 -22.81 -24.98 10.65
C LYS A 350 -21.85 -24.48 9.56
N GLU A 351 -21.88 -25.13 8.40
CA GLU A 351 -21.18 -24.67 7.19
C GLU A 351 -22.05 -23.66 6.43
N LEU A 352 -21.44 -22.54 6.07
CA LEU A 352 -22.05 -21.49 5.29
C LEU A 352 -21.31 -21.32 3.96
N ASP A 353 -22.05 -21.37 2.86
CA ASP A 353 -21.50 -21.24 1.50
C ASP A 353 -21.93 -19.89 0.92
N LEU A 354 -21.03 -18.89 0.98
CA LEU A 354 -21.34 -17.51 0.58
C LEU A 354 -21.70 -17.37 -0.90
N ARG A 355 -21.39 -18.38 -1.72
CA ARG A 355 -21.74 -18.42 -3.16
C ARG A 355 -23.23 -18.43 -3.40
N LYS A 356 -24.02 -18.94 -2.45
CA LYS A 356 -25.49 -19.00 -2.58
C LYS A 356 -26.16 -17.63 -2.48
N LEU A 357 -25.42 -16.61 -2.05
CA LEU A 357 -25.93 -15.24 -1.92
C LEU A 357 -26.05 -14.50 -3.25
N PHE A 358 -25.22 -14.84 -4.25
CA PHE A 358 -24.95 -13.97 -5.39
C PHE A 358 -25.05 -14.68 -6.73
N ARG A 359 -25.66 -14.00 -7.71
CA ARG A 359 -25.65 -14.46 -9.10
C ARG A 359 -24.27 -14.32 -9.70
N SER A 360 -23.88 -15.33 -10.47
CA SER A 360 -22.68 -15.22 -11.29
C SER A 360 -22.97 -14.44 -12.58
N ASN A 361 -22.08 -13.51 -12.95
CA ASN A 361 -22.16 -12.74 -14.20
C ASN A 361 -21.91 -13.59 -15.47
N VAL A 362 -21.62 -14.88 -15.35
CA VAL A 362 -21.41 -15.78 -16.48
C VAL A 362 -22.75 -16.13 -17.13
N LYS A 363 -23.11 -15.43 -18.21
CA LYS A 363 -24.31 -15.75 -19.01
C LYS A 363 -24.24 -17.20 -19.53
N PRO A 364 -25.25 -18.06 -19.28
CA PRO A 364 -25.42 -19.25 -20.10
C PRO A 364 -25.84 -18.77 -21.49
N GLN A 365 -24.96 -18.93 -22.47
CA GLN A 365 -25.28 -18.62 -23.87
C GLN A 365 -26.32 -19.64 -24.35
N GLN A 366 -27.61 -19.32 -24.12
CA GLN A 366 -28.73 -20.02 -24.72
C GLN A 366 -28.74 -19.68 -26.21
N ASN A 367 -28.14 -20.56 -27.02
CA ASN A 367 -28.56 -20.89 -28.41
C ASN A 367 -27.47 -21.65 -29.19
N GLN A 368 -26.80 -22.61 -28.56
CA GLN A 368 -26.33 -23.80 -29.28
C GLN A 368 -26.55 -25.01 -28.38
N ALA A 369 -27.44 -25.90 -28.80
CA ALA A 369 -27.63 -27.21 -28.18
C ALA A 369 -26.40 -28.09 -28.51
N SER A 370 -25.29 -27.82 -27.83
CA SER A 370 -24.07 -28.63 -27.72
C SER A 370 -23.02 -27.76 -26.99
N ALA A 371 -22.37 -28.30 -25.95
CA ALA A 371 -21.19 -27.74 -25.24
C ALA A 371 -21.32 -26.85 -23.97
N THR A 372 -22.46 -26.75 -23.27
CA THR A 372 -22.50 -26.02 -21.98
C THR A 372 -23.31 -26.69 -20.86
N ARG A 373 -23.05 -27.98 -20.60
CA ARG A 373 -23.32 -28.61 -19.28
C ARG A 373 -22.10 -28.58 -18.33
N ASN A 374 -20.95 -28.04 -18.76
CA ASN A 374 -19.67 -28.12 -18.03
C ASN A 374 -18.89 -26.78 -17.92
N ARG A 375 -19.19 -25.97 -16.90
CA ARG A 375 -18.21 -25.03 -16.27
C ARG A 375 -18.14 -25.22 -14.74
N ARG A 376 -18.30 -26.47 -14.28
CA ARG A 376 -18.00 -26.87 -12.90
C ARG A 376 -16.55 -27.39 -12.88
N GLY A 377 -15.65 -26.76 -12.11
CA GLY A 377 -14.32 -27.32 -11.80
C GLY A 377 -13.18 -27.10 -12.81
N LYS A 378 -13.26 -26.12 -13.71
CA LYS A 378 -12.19 -25.79 -14.68
C LYS A 378 -11.68 -24.37 -14.44
N GLY A 379 -10.53 -24.24 -13.79
CA GLY A 379 -9.81 -22.99 -13.62
C GLY A 379 -8.35 -23.28 -13.36
N THR A 380 -7.44 -22.46 -13.90
CA THR A 380 -5.98 -22.69 -13.88
C THR A 380 -5.43 -23.03 -12.50
N TYR A 381 -5.91 -22.31 -11.48
CA TYR A 381 -5.45 -22.42 -10.09
C TYR A 381 -6.22 -23.46 -9.28
N LEU A 382 -7.27 -24.06 -9.84
CA LEU A 382 -8.08 -25.04 -9.11
C LEU A 382 -7.37 -26.41 -9.08
N PRO A 383 -7.46 -27.12 -7.94
CA PRO A 383 -6.89 -28.46 -7.83
C PRO A 383 -7.77 -29.52 -8.50
N SER A 384 -7.20 -30.70 -8.75
CA SER A 384 -7.91 -31.79 -9.43
C SER A 384 -9.20 -32.24 -8.73
N GLU A 385 -9.31 -32.12 -7.40
CA GLU A 385 -10.55 -32.45 -6.68
C GLU A 385 -11.70 -31.47 -6.93
N ALA A 386 -11.44 -30.26 -7.44
CA ALA A 386 -12.48 -29.31 -7.82
C ALA A 386 -13.32 -29.82 -9.01
N ALA A 387 -12.76 -30.73 -9.81
CA ALA A 387 -13.44 -31.38 -10.92
C ALA A 387 -14.22 -32.64 -10.51
N LYS A 388 -14.09 -33.14 -9.27
CA LYS A 388 -14.80 -34.33 -8.78
C LYS A 388 -16.23 -33.99 -8.33
N GLU A 389 -17.18 -34.88 -8.61
CA GLU A 389 -18.60 -34.69 -8.26
C GLU A 389 -18.84 -34.62 -6.73
N THR A 390 -17.97 -35.23 -5.93
CA THR A 390 -18.08 -35.29 -4.46
C THR A 390 -17.64 -34.02 -3.72
N LYS A 391 -17.15 -32.98 -4.42
CA LYS A 391 -17.03 -31.56 -3.97
C LYS A 391 -16.57 -31.28 -2.52
N GLU A 392 -15.57 -32.00 -2.02
CA GLU A 392 -14.90 -31.65 -0.77
C GLU A 392 -13.64 -30.81 -1.02
N MET A 393 -13.85 -29.58 -1.49
CA MET A 393 -12.81 -28.55 -1.44
C MET A 393 -12.77 -27.93 -0.03
N ASP A 394 -11.57 -27.73 0.50
CA ASP A 394 -11.32 -27.20 1.84
C ASP A 394 -10.05 -26.32 1.84
N HIS A 395 -9.52 -25.98 3.02
CA HIS A 395 -8.27 -25.22 3.16
C HIS A 395 -7.09 -25.78 2.34
N LYS A 396 -6.96 -27.10 2.14
CA LYS A 396 -5.90 -27.70 1.33
C LYS A 396 -6.07 -27.41 -0.16
N SER A 397 -7.28 -27.10 -0.61
CA SER A 397 -7.53 -26.61 -1.97
C SER A 397 -7.02 -25.17 -2.14
N ASP A 398 -7.10 -24.33 -1.11
CA ASP A 398 -6.44 -23.01 -1.12
C ASP A 398 -4.91 -23.14 -1.13
N ILE A 399 -4.35 -24.12 -0.43
CA ILE A 399 -2.90 -24.39 -0.43
C ILE A 399 -2.38 -24.72 -1.83
N TRP A 400 -3.12 -25.55 -2.58
CA TRP A 400 -2.79 -25.80 -3.99
C TRP A 400 -2.80 -24.52 -4.82
N SER A 401 -3.85 -23.71 -4.67
CA SER A 401 -4.02 -22.46 -5.40
C SER A 401 -2.88 -21.47 -5.10
N LEU A 402 -2.51 -21.33 -3.82
CA LEU A 402 -1.35 -20.55 -3.39
C LEU A 402 -0.04 -21.07 -3.99
N GLY A 403 0.13 -22.40 -4.05
CA GLY A 403 1.29 -23.02 -4.71
C GLY A 403 1.41 -22.68 -6.20
N CYS A 404 0.28 -22.63 -6.90
CA CYS A 404 0.23 -22.22 -8.31
C CYS A 404 0.66 -20.76 -8.47
N VAL A 405 0.13 -19.86 -7.64
CA VAL A 405 0.52 -18.43 -7.61
C VAL A 405 2.01 -18.26 -7.33
N ILE A 406 2.58 -19.01 -6.37
CA ILE A 406 4.01 -18.93 -6.07
C ILE A 406 4.85 -19.47 -7.24
N SER A 407 4.43 -20.57 -7.88
CA SER A 407 5.12 -21.12 -9.06
C SER A 407 5.20 -20.09 -10.21
N GLU A 408 4.11 -19.37 -10.46
CA GLU A 408 4.08 -18.28 -11.44
C GLU A 408 4.91 -17.09 -10.99
N LEU A 409 4.86 -16.70 -9.71
CA LEU A 409 5.69 -15.62 -9.19
C LEU A 409 7.19 -15.88 -9.44
N PHE A 410 7.68 -17.09 -9.19
CA PHE A 410 9.08 -17.44 -9.48
C PHE A 410 9.40 -17.45 -10.98
N THR A 411 8.42 -17.75 -11.83
CA THR A 411 8.57 -17.62 -13.29
C THR A 411 8.64 -16.15 -13.69
N TYR A 412 7.75 -15.31 -13.18
CA TYR A 412 7.74 -13.86 -13.40
C TYR A 412 9.04 -13.19 -12.95
N MET A 413 9.59 -13.57 -11.79
CA MET A 413 10.85 -13.04 -11.26
C MET A 413 12.09 -13.33 -12.13
N GLU A 414 12.00 -14.34 -13.00
CA GLU A 414 13.08 -14.78 -13.88
C GLU A 414 12.87 -14.32 -15.33
N GLU A 415 11.67 -14.56 -15.87
CA GLU A 415 11.37 -14.50 -17.29
C GLU A 415 10.36 -13.38 -17.63
N GLY A 416 9.83 -12.69 -16.62
CA GLY A 416 8.80 -11.66 -16.78
C GLY A 416 7.46 -12.21 -17.28
N SER A 417 6.64 -11.33 -17.84
CA SER A 417 5.30 -11.65 -18.33
C SER A 417 5.30 -12.66 -19.48
N ARG A 418 6.22 -12.51 -20.45
CA ARG A 418 6.37 -13.47 -21.57
C ARG A 418 6.70 -14.88 -21.10
N GLY A 419 7.43 -15.00 -19.98
CA GLY A 419 7.69 -16.28 -19.34
C GLY A 419 6.43 -16.94 -18.78
N LEU A 420 5.50 -16.14 -18.23
CA LEU A 420 4.21 -16.62 -17.75
C LEU A 420 3.35 -17.16 -18.90
N ASP A 421 3.26 -16.42 -20.00
CA ASP A 421 2.51 -16.86 -21.20
C ASP A 421 3.04 -18.19 -21.72
N ALA A 422 4.37 -18.25 -21.94
CA ALA A 422 5.01 -19.47 -22.43
C ALA A 422 4.90 -20.63 -21.43
N TYR A 423 4.86 -20.35 -20.13
CA TYR A 423 4.66 -21.36 -19.09
C TYR A 423 3.21 -21.90 -19.12
N GLY A 424 2.22 -21.02 -19.24
CA GLY A 424 0.81 -21.38 -19.41
C GLY A 424 0.57 -22.22 -20.67
N GLU A 425 1.13 -21.82 -21.81
CA GLU A 425 1.02 -22.56 -23.07
C GLU A 425 1.61 -23.97 -22.98
N ARG A 426 2.79 -24.12 -22.36
CA ARG A 426 3.41 -25.43 -22.13
C ARG A 426 2.53 -26.32 -21.25
N ARG A 427 1.96 -25.78 -20.17
CA ARG A 427 1.04 -26.53 -19.30
C ARG A 427 -0.23 -26.94 -20.04
N LEU A 428 -0.81 -26.03 -20.83
CA LEU A 428 -1.97 -26.30 -21.69
C LEU A 428 -1.70 -27.45 -22.67
N GLY A 429 -0.53 -27.48 -23.30
CA GLY A 429 -0.14 -28.55 -24.23
C GLY A 429 -0.04 -29.96 -23.62
N ARG A 430 0.01 -30.07 -22.28
CA ARG A 430 -0.06 -31.35 -21.54
C ARG A 430 -1.45 -31.68 -21.02
N SER A 431 -2.39 -30.75 -21.11
CA SER A 431 -3.73 -30.91 -20.55
C SER A 431 -4.61 -31.74 -21.47
N GLU A 432 -5.18 -32.82 -20.95
CA GLU A 432 -6.23 -33.59 -21.64
C GLU A 432 -7.59 -32.86 -21.65
N MET A 433 -7.72 -31.77 -20.88
CA MET A 433 -8.99 -31.08 -20.64
C MET A 433 -9.17 -29.78 -21.43
N ASP A 434 -8.24 -29.52 -22.36
CA ASP A 434 -8.16 -28.29 -23.17
C ASP A 434 -8.26 -27.02 -22.31
N ALA A 435 -7.53 -27.05 -21.20
CA ALA A 435 -7.47 -25.95 -20.23
C ALA A 435 -6.09 -25.93 -19.58
N ASP A 436 -5.52 -24.76 -19.36
CA ASP A 436 -4.28 -24.61 -18.58
C ASP A 436 -4.52 -25.11 -17.16
N VAL A 437 -3.73 -26.10 -16.72
CA VAL A 437 -3.86 -26.74 -15.41
C VAL A 437 -2.49 -27.18 -14.87
N PHE A 438 -2.34 -27.13 -13.55
CA PHE A 438 -1.13 -27.55 -12.84
C PHE A 438 -1.05 -29.06 -12.54
N TYR A 439 -2.02 -29.85 -13.02
CA TYR A 439 -2.05 -31.30 -12.88
C TYR A 439 -2.28 -31.98 -14.22
N GLU A 440 -1.82 -33.21 -14.36
CA GLU A 440 -2.01 -34.05 -15.55
C GLU A 440 -2.55 -35.42 -15.15
N ARG A 441 -3.32 -36.06 -16.03
CA ARG A 441 -3.80 -37.43 -15.80
C ARG A 441 -2.67 -38.42 -16.08
N ARG A 442 -2.45 -39.40 -15.20
CA ARG A 442 -1.42 -40.40 -15.46
C ARG A 442 -1.96 -41.47 -16.42
N LYS A 443 -1.25 -41.72 -17.52
CA LYS A 443 -1.68 -42.66 -18.58
C LYS A 443 -1.96 -44.10 -18.09
N PHE A 444 -1.33 -44.52 -16.99
CA PHE A 444 -1.39 -45.90 -16.47
C PHE A 444 -2.04 -46.04 -15.09
N ARG A 445 -2.58 -44.95 -14.52
CA ARG A 445 -3.26 -44.96 -13.23
C ARG A 445 -4.50 -44.09 -13.34
N HIS A 446 -5.60 -44.47 -12.72
CA HIS A 446 -6.78 -43.61 -12.60
C HIS A 446 -6.57 -42.44 -11.61
N ASP A 447 -5.33 -41.96 -11.46
CA ASP A 447 -4.92 -40.88 -10.57
C ASP A 447 -4.34 -39.69 -11.37
N PHE A 448 -4.16 -38.57 -10.68
CA PHE A 448 -3.55 -37.36 -11.23
C PHE A 448 -2.13 -37.19 -10.69
N GLY A 449 -1.23 -36.67 -11.52
CA GLY A 449 0.10 -36.18 -11.15
C GLY A 449 0.19 -34.67 -11.27
N ILE A 450 1.25 -34.08 -10.72
CA ILE A 450 1.64 -32.70 -11.06
C ILE A 450 1.95 -32.64 -12.57
N ASN A 451 1.55 -31.56 -13.24
CA ASN A 451 1.86 -31.37 -14.65
C ASN A 451 3.38 -31.37 -14.86
N SER A 452 3.86 -32.21 -15.77
CA SER A 452 5.29 -32.39 -16.04
C SER A 452 5.99 -31.09 -16.47
N GLU A 453 5.26 -30.15 -17.10
CA GLU A 453 5.82 -28.84 -17.47
C GLU A 453 6.00 -27.89 -16.27
N VAL A 454 5.27 -28.10 -15.16
CA VAL A 454 5.54 -27.40 -13.89
C VAL A 454 6.91 -27.78 -13.35
N GLN A 455 7.20 -29.09 -13.31
CA GLN A 455 8.51 -29.59 -12.86
C GLN A 455 9.64 -29.18 -13.82
N SER A 456 9.36 -29.20 -15.12
CA SER A 456 10.27 -28.72 -16.17
C SER A 456 10.60 -27.23 -15.98
N GLN A 457 9.59 -26.40 -15.69
CA GLN A 457 9.77 -24.98 -15.40
C GLN A 457 10.58 -24.77 -14.13
N HIS A 458 10.25 -25.44 -13.03
CA HIS A 458 11.00 -25.30 -11.78
C HIS A 458 12.49 -25.65 -11.94
N LYS A 459 12.81 -26.73 -12.68
CA LYS A 459 14.20 -27.07 -13.01
C LYS A 459 14.90 -26.00 -13.85
N ARG A 460 14.20 -25.37 -14.80
CA ARG A 460 14.75 -24.23 -15.57
C ARG A 460 15.06 -23.04 -14.66
N LEU A 461 14.16 -22.69 -13.75
CA LEU A 461 14.33 -21.59 -12.80
C LEU A 461 15.51 -21.83 -11.85
N ILE A 462 15.65 -23.05 -11.31
CA ILE A 462 16.81 -23.44 -10.48
C ILE A 462 18.11 -23.32 -11.27
N LYS A 463 18.13 -23.80 -12.52
CA LYS A 463 19.29 -23.68 -13.41
C LYS A 463 19.62 -22.22 -13.73
N ALA A 464 18.62 -21.39 -13.94
CA ALA A 464 18.83 -19.97 -14.17
C ALA A 464 19.42 -19.27 -12.95
N ALA A 465 18.86 -19.50 -11.75
CA ALA A 465 19.38 -19.01 -10.48
C ALA A 465 20.84 -19.45 -10.22
N SER A 466 21.18 -20.71 -10.55
CA SER A 466 22.55 -21.23 -10.43
C SER A 466 23.59 -20.53 -11.31
N ARG A 467 23.16 -19.93 -12.42
CA ARG A 467 24.05 -19.15 -13.28
C ARG A 467 24.36 -17.78 -12.70
N ARG A 468 23.48 -17.24 -11.84
CA ARG A 468 23.66 -15.94 -11.19
C ARG A 468 24.43 -16.05 -9.89
N ASN A 469 23.97 -16.90 -8.97
CA ASN A 469 24.52 -16.96 -7.62
C ASN A 469 24.17 -18.32 -6.95
N PRO A 470 25.15 -19.03 -6.35
CA PRO A 470 24.90 -20.24 -5.56
C PRO A 470 23.88 -20.06 -4.42
N ALA A 471 23.89 -18.91 -3.74
CA ALA A 471 22.92 -18.63 -2.67
C ALA A 471 21.50 -18.47 -3.22
N GLU A 472 21.36 -17.80 -4.37
CA GLU A 472 20.08 -17.65 -5.06
C GLU A 472 19.56 -19.01 -5.55
N ARG A 473 20.44 -19.85 -6.12
CA ARG A 473 20.10 -21.24 -6.44
C ARG A 473 19.54 -21.96 -5.23
N ASN A 474 20.25 -21.91 -4.09
CA ASN A 474 19.82 -22.59 -2.88
C ASN A 474 18.44 -22.10 -2.42
N ALA A 475 18.18 -20.79 -2.48
CA ALA A 475 16.89 -20.22 -2.12
C ALA A 475 15.76 -20.67 -3.07
N VAL A 476 15.99 -20.61 -4.39
CA VAL A 476 15.01 -21.00 -5.41
C VAL A 476 14.74 -22.50 -5.36
N GLU A 477 15.78 -23.33 -5.26
CA GLU A 477 15.69 -24.78 -5.13
C GLU A 477 14.92 -25.18 -3.86
N TYR A 478 15.23 -24.55 -2.73
CA TYR A 478 14.55 -24.78 -1.46
C TYR A 478 13.03 -24.54 -1.56
N MET A 479 12.60 -23.44 -2.18
CA MET A 479 11.17 -23.13 -2.31
C MET A 479 10.47 -24.02 -3.34
N LEU A 480 11.06 -24.19 -4.53
CA LEU A 480 10.40 -24.91 -5.63
C LEU A 480 10.32 -26.43 -5.38
N GLU A 481 11.33 -27.03 -4.77
CA GLU A 481 11.24 -28.43 -4.33
C GLU A 481 10.17 -28.63 -3.25
N PHE A 482 10.05 -27.68 -2.32
CA PHE A 482 9.00 -27.70 -1.30
C PHE A 482 7.61 -27.63 -1.94
N LEU A 483 7.41 -26.76 -2.95
CA LEU A 483 6.13 -26.69 -3.67
C LEU A 483 5.76 -28.05 -4.27
N GLU A 484 6.67 -28.73 -4.97
CA GLU A 484 6.38 -30.03 -5.60
C GLU A 484 6.11 -31.14 -4.58
N ARG A 485 6.84 -31.15 -3.45
CA ARG A 485 6.77 -32.24 -2.47
C ARG A 485 5.61 -32.09 -1.48
N ASN A 486 5.23 -30.86 -1.14
CA ASN A 486 4.33 -30.59 -0.03
C ASN A 486 3.12 -29.72 -0.37
N VAL A 487 3.09 -29.01 -1.50
CA VAL A 487 2.01 -28.06 -1.85
C VAL A 487 1.21 -28.55 -3.06
N LEU A 488 1.89 -28.75 -4.19
CA LEU A 488 1.32 -29.18 -5.48
C LEU A 488 1.14 -30.70 -5.54
N ARG A 489 0.58 -31.27 -4.47
CA ARG A 489 0.23 -32.70 -4.36
C ARG A 489 -1.19 -32.93 -4.80
N THR A 490 -1.40 -33.79 -5.79
CA THR A 490 -2.75 -34.13 -6.30
C THR A 490 -3.59 -34.84 -5.24
N ASP A 491 -2.95 -35.63 -4.39
CA ASP A 491 -3.54 -36.13 -3.15
C ASP A 491 -3.61 -35.00 -2.11
N LYS A 492 -4.83 -34.48 -1.91
CA LYS A 492 -5.14 -33.38 -0.98
C LYS A 492 -4.64 -33.65 0.45
N SER A 493 -4.70 -34.89 0.92
CA SER A 493 -4.31 -35.26 2.30
C SER A 493 -2.81 -35.08 2.57
N LYS A 494 -1.99 -35.11 1.52
CA LYS A 494 -0.54 -34.96 1.58
C LYS A 494 -0.06 -33.51 1.49
N ARG A 495 -0.97 -32.55 1.31
CA ARG A 495 -0.61 -31.13 1.25
C ARG A 495 -0.31 -30.61 2.65
N CYS A 496 0.65 -29.69 2.78
CA CYS A 496 0.94 -28.98 4.02
C CYS A 496 -0.13 -27.92 4.34
N ASN A 497 0.07 -27.11 5.38
CA ASN A 497 -0.79 -25.98 5.74
C ASN A 497 -0.18 -24.64 5.30
N ALA A 498 -0.96 -23.56 5.40
CA ALA A 498 -0.51 -22.22 5.01
C ALA A 498 0.68 -21.73 5.86
N VAL A 499 0.73 -22.11 7.14
CA VAL A 499 1.86 -21.82 8.03
C VAL A 499 3.18 -22.37 7.49
N ASP A 500 3.17 -23.61 6.97
CA ASP A 500 4.36 -24.23 6.42
C ASP A 500 4.84 -23.48 5.18
N VAL A 501 3.92 -23.02 4.33
CA VAL A 501 4.24 -22.21 3.15
C VAL A 501 4.82 -20.84 3.56
N ALA A 502 4.22 -20.20 4.57
CA ALA A 502 4.72 -18.94 5.10
C ALA A 502 6.14 -19.08 5.69
N ASP A 503 6.39 -20.12 6.47
CA ASP A 503 7.72 -20.39 7.05
C ASP A 503 8.77 -20.65 5.96
N HIS A 504 8.42 -21.42 4.91
CA HIS A 504 9.32 -21.66 3.79
C HIS A 504 9.60 -20.39 2.97
N LEU A 505 8.61 -19.51 2.76
CA LEU A 505 8.82 -18.21 2.11
C LEU A 505 9.68 -17.28 2.96
N ARG A 506 9.50 -17.28 4.29
CA ARG A 506 10.32 -16.51 5.22
C ARG A 506 11.78 -16.96 5.15
N GLU A 507 12.01 -18.27 5.18
CA GLU A 507 13.35 -18.84 5.09
C GLU A 507 13.97 -18.62 3.70
N THR A 508 13.19 -18.76 2.63
CA THR A 508 13.63 -18.42 1.27
C THR A 508 14.11 -16.98 1.19
N ARG A 509 13.32 -16.03 1.74
CA ARG A 509 13.73 -14.61 1.82
C ARG A 509 15.02 -14.43 2.62
N ASN A 510 15.20 -15.14 3.72
CA ASN A 510 16.43 -15.07 4.52
C ASN A 510 17.63 -15.64 3.74
N LYS A 511 17.45 -16.67 2.91
CA LYS A 511 18.51 -17.20 2.03
C LYS A 511 18.93 -16.19 0.95
N TYR A 512 18.02 -15.33 0.50
CA TYR A 512 18.38 -14.15 -0.31
C TYR A 512 19.15 -13.08 0.48
N GLN A 513 19.07 -13.09 1.81
CA GLN A 513 19.71 -12.12 2.70
C GLN A 513 21.12 -12.55 3.15
N ILE A 514 21.50 -13.83 3.00
CA ILE A 514 22.83 -14.31 3.40
C ILE A 514 23.91 -13.59 2.60
N ARG A 515 24.52 -12.60 3.25
CA ARG A 515 25.78 -11.97 2.87
C ARG A 515 26.88 -13.04 2.91
N GLY A 516 27.29 -13.49 1.74
CA GLY A 516 28.49 -14.28 1.52
C GLY A 516 29.43 -13.56 0.57
N LEU A 517 29.99 -12.42 1.00
CA LEU A 517 31.22 -11.84 0.45
C LEU A 517 32.01 -11.05 1.51
N GLU A 518 31.97 -11.54 2.75
CA GLU A 518 33.08 -11.38 3.68
C GLU A 518 33.80 -12.73 3.77
N LYS A 519 35.10 -12.69 3.49
CA LYS A 519 36.13 -13.72 3.64
C LYS A 519 35.68 -15.06 4.24
N ALA A 520 35.57 -16.06 3.39
CA ALA A 520 35.94 -17.42 3.72
C ALA A 520 36.99 -17.92 2.71
N VAL A 521 38.17 -17.29 2.71
CA VAL A 521 39.40 -17.97 2.26
C VAL A 521 39.96 -18.71 3.48
N SER A 522 39.26 -19.77 3.86
CA SER A 522 39.90 -20.87 4.56
C SER A 522 40.53 -21.74 3.48
N ALA A 523 41.86 -21.75 3.45
CA ALA A 523 42.64 -22.56 2.52
C ALA A 523 42.21 -24.04 2.59
N PRO A 524 42.01 -24.73 1.45
CA PRO A 524 41.86 -26.17 1.47
C PRO A 524 43.24 -26.79 1.75
N ARG A 525 43.43 -27.31 2.96
CA ARG A 525 44.56 -28.19 3.27
C ARG A 525 44.31 -29.53 2.60
N TRP A 526 44.91 -29.70 1.43
CA TRP A 526 45.62 -30.90 0.93
C TRP A 526 45.27 -31.26 -0.52
N LEU A 527 46.33 -31.31 -1.31
CA LEU A 527 46.40 -32.07 -2.55
C LEU A 527 46.10 -33.55 -2.26
N ASN A 528 45.34 -34.20 -3.15
CA ASN A 528 45.98 -35.21 -4.00
C ASN A 528 45.16 -35.52 -5.26
N SER A 529 45.87 -35.43 -6.39
CA SER A 529 45.64 -36.03 -7.69
C SER A 529 44.28 -35.78 -8.36
N PHE A 530 44.24 -34.89 -9.36
CA PHE A 530 43.99 -35.24 -10.77
C PHE A 530 44.22 -33.98 -11.63
N LYS A 531 45.05 -34.11 -12.66
CA LYS A 531 45.43 -33.03 -13.59
C LYS A 531 44.35 -32.84 -14.66
N LEU A 532 43.91 -31.61 -14.90
CA LEU A 532 43.26 -31.16 -16.15
C LEU A 532 43.70 -29.70 -16.47
N PRO A 533 43.79 -29.32 -17.76
CA PRO A 533 44.60 -28.18 -18.22
C PRO A 533 43.90 -26.80 -18.18
N ARG A 534 44.77 -25.78 -18.32
CA ARG A 534 44.62 -24.32 -18.20
C ARG A 534 43.29 -23.69 -18.64
N SER A 535 42.74 -22.88 -17.73
CA SER A 535 41.66 -21.91 -17.90
C SER A 535 42.14 -20.64 -18.63
N VAL A 536 41.36 -20.18 -19.60
CA VAL A 536 41.47 -18.84 -20.21
C VAL A 536 40.68 -17.86 -19.33
N LYS A 537 41.32 -16.75 -18.91
CA LYS A 537 40.68 -15.66 -18.16
C LYS A 537 39.84 -14.79 -19.12
N PRO A 538 38.61 -14.37 -18.75
CA PRO A 538 37.88 -13.33 -19.48
C PRO A 538 38.46 -11.94 -19.17
N ALA A 539 38.52 -11.08 -20.18
CA ALA A 539 39.09 -9.74 -20.13
C ALA A 539 38.14 -8.72 -19.46
N VAL A 540 38.69 -7.84 -18.63
CA VAL A 540 38.05 -6.62 -18.13
C VAL A 540 37.95 -5.60 -19.27
N PRO A 541 36.84 -4.86 -19.44
CA PRO A 541 36.73 -3.79 -20.44
C PRO A 541 37.87 -2.76 -20.29
N GLN A 542 38.52 -2.37 -21.40
CA GLN A 542 39.76 -1.57 -21.45
C GLN A 542 39.65 -0.11 -20.96
N ASN A 543 38.49 0.31 -20.46
CA ASN A 543 38.13 1.70 -20.21
C ASN A 543 37.54 1.94 -18.81
N VAL A 544 37.74 0.99 -17.90
CA VAL A 544 37.46 1.16 -16.46
C VAL A 544 38.79 1.07 -15.72
N GLU A 545 39.28 2.21 -15.25
CA GLU A 545 40.44 2.26 -14.37
C GLU A 545 40.01 1.94 -12.94
N GLN A 546 40.47 0.82 -12.42
CA GLN A 546 40.25 0.44 -11.02
C GLN A 546 41.41 0.97 -10.18
N TRP A 547 41.12 1.95 -9.32
CA TRP A 547 42.09 2.50 -8.38
C TRP A 547 41.92 1.84 -7.01
N ARG A 548 43.04 1.38 -6.43
CA ARG A 548 43.05 0.89 -5.05
C ARG A 548 43.28 2.07 -4.11
N LEU A 549 42.24 2.44 -3.36
CA LEU A 549 42.35 3.44 -2.30
C LEU A 549 42.93 2.76 -1.05
N LEU A 550 44.10 3.21 -0.59
CA LEU A 550 44.75 2.68 0.60
C LEU A 550 44.15 3.35 1.86
N ILE A 551 42.96 2.91 2.28
CA ILE A 551 42.27 3.37 3.50
C ILE A 551 42.30 2.24 4.54
N ASP A 552 42.55 2.56 5.81
CA ASP A 552 42.52 1.58 6.90
C ASP A 552 41.11 1.00 7.11
N ASN A 553 41.03 -0.32 7.27
CA ASN A 553 39.80 -1.12 7.41
C ASN A 553 38.99 -0.81 8.68
N THR A 554 39.53 0.00 9.59
CA THR A 554 38.86 0.42 10.83
C THR A 554 38.08 1.74 10.68
N THR A 555 38.20 2.44 9.54
CA THR A 555 37.64 3.77 9.36
C THR A 555 36.19 3.72 8.86
N SER A 556 35.25 4.15 9.71
CA SER A 556 33.85 4.34 9.32
C SER A 556 33.71 5.56 8.38
N LEU A 557 33.36 5.32 7.11
CA LEU A 557 33.20 6.38 6.12
C LEU A 557 31.85 7.08 6.29
N LYS A 558 31.86 8.41 6.39
CA LYS A 558 30.64 9.24 6.46
C LYS A 558 30.12 9.67 5.10
N GLY A 559 31.02 9.93 4.15
CA GLY A 559 30.65 10.46 2.85
C GLY A 559 31.84 10.59 1.90
N CYS A 560 31.52 10.94 0.66
CA CYS A 560 32.48 11.20 -0.39
C CYS A 560 32.02 12.35 -1.29
N GLU A 561 32.96 13.04 -1.93
CA GLU A 561 32.71 14.10 -2.88
C GLU A 561 33.79 14.09 -3.97
N SER A 562 33.44 14.49 -5.19
CA SER A 562 34.38 14.72 -6.28
C SER A 562 34.40 16.19 -6.67
N SER A 563 35.57 16.70 -7.01
CA SER A 563 35.70 17.99 -7.69
C SER A 563 34.90 18.00 -9.00
N PRO A 564 34.43 19.17 -9.48
CA PRO A 564 33.63 19.27 -10.70
C PRO A 564 34.30 18.72 -11.97
N ASP A 565 35.63 18.69 -12.01
CA ASP A 565 36.42 18.13 -13.12
C ASP A 565 36.88 16.69 -12.89
N GLY A 566 36.51 16.08 -11.74
CA GLY A 566 36.84 14.70 -11.39
C GLY A 566 38.32 14.45 -11.07
N THR A 567 39.14 15.51 -10.95
CA THR A 567 40.59 15.38 -10.73
C THR A 567 40.94 15.10 -9.27
N VAL A 568 40.09 15.54 -8.36
CA VAL A 568 40.21 15.35 -6.91
C VAL A 568 38.99 14.62 -6.37
N ILE A 569 39.23 13.57 -5.59
CA ILE A 569 38.20 12.82 -4.87
C ILE A 569 38.51 12.89 -3.37
N VAL A 570 37.49 13.15 -2.56
CA VAL A 570 37.62 13.23 -1.11
C VAL A 570 36.65 12.29 -0.44
N TYR A 571 37.12 11.63 0.62
CA TYR A 571 36.30 10.88 1.57
C TYR A 571 36.54 11.44 2.97
N TRP A 572 35.55 11.36 3.85
CA TRP A 572 35.73 11.74 5.24
C TRP A 572 35.01 10.80 6.21
N SER A 573 35.53 10.73 7.43
CA SER A 573 34.95 10.05 8.59
C SER A 573 34.61 11.08 9.68
N ASP A 574 34.28 10.64 10.90
CA ASP A 574 34.22 11.55 12.05
C ASP A 574 35.55 12.26 12.32
N SER A 575 36.67 11.58 12.12
CA SER A 575 37.98 12.01 12.62
C SER A 575 38.97 12.40 11.54
N LYS A 576 38.71 12.09 10.26
CA LYS A 576 39.67 12.33 9.17
C LYS A 576 39.00 12.72 7.86
N ILE A 577 39.66 13.57 7.09
CA ILE A 577 39.42 13.81 5.66
C ILE A 577 40.59 13.18 4.90
N CYS A 578 40.29 12.39 3.88
CA CYS A 578 41.24 11.73 2.98
C CYS A 578 41.06 12.28 1.57
N VAL A 579 42.11 12.92 1.02
CA VAL A 579 42.09 13.51 -0.33
C VAL A 579 42.93 12.65 -1.28
N PHE A 580 42.40 12.38 -2.47
CA PHE A 580 43.04 11.64 -3.54
C PHE A 580 43.11 12.51 -4.80
N PHE A 581 44.30 12.62 -5.38
CA PHE A 581 44.54 13.32 -6.64
C PHE A 581 44.67 12.29 -7.77
N GLY A 582 43.94 12.49 -8.86
CA GLY A 582 44.07 11.65 -10.06
C GLY A 582 45.45 11.78 -10.72
N PRO A 583 45.83 10.83 -11.58
CA PRO A 583 47.18 10.77 -12.19
C PRO A 583 47.57 11.98 -13.05
N ALA A 584 46.62 12.84 -13.44
CA ALA A 584 46.90 14.08 -14.16
C ALA A 584 47.27 15.28 -13.25
N GLY A 585 47.12 15.15 -11.92
CA GLY A 585 47.31 16.24 -10.95
C GLY A 585 48.54 16.11 -10.05
N ALA A 586 49.32 15.02 -10.14
CA ALA A 586 50.55 14.86 -9.38
C ALA A 586 51.72 15.56 -10.11
N SER A 587 51.89 16.86 -9.87
CA SER A 587 53.06 17.60 -10.35
C SER A 587 54.34 17.15 -9.64
N ASP A 588 55.40 16.97 -10.43
CA ASP A 588 56.79 16.64 -10.10
C ASP A 588 57.30 17.11 -8.72
N GLU A 589 57.48 16.17 -7.78
CA GLU A 589 58.58 16.23 -6.81
C GLU A 589 59.27 14.87 -6.74
N LYS A 590 60.34 14.74 -7.55
CA LYS A 590 61.34 13.69 -7.42
C LYS A 590 62.19 13.97 -6.16
N THR A 591 62.07 13.14 -5.13
CA THR A 591 63.12 13.03 -4.10
C THR A 591 63.91 11.74 -4.31
N HIS A 592 65.16 11.95 -4.74
CA HIS A 592 66.25 10.98 -4.80
C HIS A 592 66.43 10.18 -3.51
N PHE A 593 66.63 8.86 -3.61
CA PHE A 593 67.52 8.12 -2.71
C PHE A 593 68.16 6.93 -3.45
N GLU A 594 69.41 6.67 -3.09
CA GLU A 594 70.47 6.08 -3.91
C GLU A 594 70.44 4.55 -4.10
N SER A 595 71.18 4.17 -5.13
CA SER A 595 71.47 2.84 -5.67
C SER A 595 72.17 1.86 -4.72
N GLY A 596 71.79 0.58 -4.83
CA GLY A 596 72.59 -0.58 -4.45
C GLY A 596 72.22 -1.79 -5.32
N SER A 597 73.19 -2.30 -6.07
CA SER A 597 73.16 -3.43 -7.02
C SER A 597 72.79 -4.78 -6.38
N ASP A 598 71.98 -5.63 -7.02
CA ASP A 598 72.45 -6.66 -7.98
C ASP A 598 71.38 -7.72 -8.36
N SER A 599 71.35 -8.03 -9.67
CA SER A 599 70.98 -9.30 -10.32
C SER A 599 69.54 -9.85 -10.39
N ARG A 600 69.08 -9.93 -11.67
CA ARG A 600 68.29 -10.97 -12.37
C ARG A 600 66.88 -11.36 -11.88
N SER A 601 65.84 -10.99 -12.65
CA SER A 601 65.16 -11.88 -13.63
C SER A 601 63.80 -11.32 -14.10
N ASP A 602 63.51 -11.52 -15.39
CA ASP A 602 62.20 -11.59 -16.05
C ASP A 602 61.24 -10.38 -16.00
N SER A 603 61.29 -9.57 -17.06
CA SER A 603 60.30 -8.54 -17.36
C SER A 603 59.07 -9.13 -18.07
N ILE A 604 58.11 -9.59 -17.27
CA ILE A 604 56.69 -9.66 -17.65
C ILE A 604 56.12 -8.26 -17.52
N SER A 605 55.38 -7.81 -18.54
CA SER A 605 54.66 -6.53 -18.58
C SER A 605 53.78 -6.35 -17.35
N ARG A 606 54.24 -5.51 -16.41
CA ARG A 606 53.50 -5.03 -15.26
C ARG A 606 52.45 -4.00 -15.72
N SER A 607 51.16 -4.32 -15.58
CA SER A 607 50.18 -3.29 -15.25
C SER A 607 50.26 -3.09 -13.74
N GLU A 608 51.10 -2.17 -13.28
CA GLU A 608 51.10 -1.75 -11.88
C GLU A 608 49.74 -1.09 -11.59
N GLU A 609 48.93 -1.74 -10.75
CA GLU A 609 47.78 -1.08 -10.09
C GLU A 609 48.34 0.10 -9.29
N ALA A 610 48.21 1.32 -9.82
CA ALA A 610 48.64 2.52 -9.13
C ALA A 610 47.72 2.74 -7.91
N GLY A 611 48.28 2.65 -6.71
CA GLY A 611 47.57 2.97 -5.47
C GLY A 611 47.60 4.48 -5.23
N LEU A 612 46.44 5.09 -4.97
CA LEU A 612 46.37 6.50 -4.58
C LEU A 612 46.60 6.60 -3.06
N ILE A 613 47.62 7.37 -2.66
CA ILE A 613 47.95 7.61 -1.25
C ILE A 613 47.12 8.81 -0.76
N PRO A 614 46.31 8.66 0.30
CA PRO A 614 45.50 9.76 0.80
C PRO A 614 46.34 10.78 1.55
N VAL A 615 46.02 12.06 1.37
CA VAL A 615 46.39 13.10 2.35
C VAL A 615 45.34 13.08 3.45
N GLU A 616 45.75 12.76 4.68
CA GLU A 616 44.86 12.68 5.85
C GLU A 616 44.92 13.94 6.71
N ARG A 617 43.74 14.47 7.11
CA ARG A 617 43.64 15.60 8.04
C ARG A 617 42.52 15.42 9.06
N GLY A 618 42.83 15.57 10.35
CA GLY A 618 41.85 15.62 11.44
C GLY A 618 41.30 17.02 11.71
N PRO A 619 40.23 17.17 12.52
CA PRO A 619 39.73 18.46 12.97
C PRO A 619 40.85 19.25 13.67
N PRO A 620 41.01 20.57 13.43
CA PRO A 620 42.11 21.34 14.02
C PRO A 620 42.11 21.40 15.55
N ASP A 621 40.93 21.29 16.19
CA ASP A 621 40.75 21.26 17.64
C ASP A 621 40.20 19.89 18.07
N GLU A 622 41.07 19.00 18.58
CA GLU A 622 40.72 17.61 18.92
C GLU A 622 39.75 17.46 20.13
N GLN A 623 39.37 18.56 20.79
CA GLN A 623 38.49 18.54 21.95
C GLN A 623 37.01 18.44 21.55
N GLY A 624 36.57 17.23 21.22
CA GLY A 624 35.16 16.88 21.04
C GLY A 624 34.52 17.33 19.71
N GLN A 625 35.33 17.78 18.73
CA GLN A 625 34.87 18.11 17.39
C GLN A 625 34.95 16.90 16.44
N SER A 626 34.00 16.77 15.51
CA SER A 626 34.07 15.79 14.42
C SER A 626 33.64 16.39 13.08
N TRP A 627 34.16 15.84 11.96
CA TRP A 627 33.78 16.31 10.63
C TRP A 627 32.33 15.95 10.32
N ARG A 628 31.56 16.95 9.89
CA ARG A 628 30.14 16.77 9.55
C ARG A 628 29.98 16.56 8.05
N SER A 629 30.55 17.43 7.22
CA SER A 629 30.43 17.35 5.77
C SER A 629 31.55 18.14 5.07
N VAL A 630 31.87 17.73 3.84
CA VAL A 630 32.91 18.33 3.00
C VAL A 630 32.33 18.61 1.61
N LYS A 631 32.73 19.73 0.99
CA LYS A 631 32.45 20.07 -0.41
C LYS A 631 33.71 20.48 -1.14
N LEU A 632 33.72 20.25 -2.45
CA LEU A 632 34.84 20.55 -3.33
C LEU A 632 34.46 21.58 -4.39
N THR A 633 35.38 22.52 -4.61
CA THR A 633 35.52 23.30 -5.84
C THR A 633 36.76 22.83 -6.58
N LYS A 634 37.10 23.44 -7.72
CA LYS A 634 38.37 23.18 -8.42
C LYS A 634 39.60 23.57 -7.61
N ARG A 635 39.48 24.54 -6.70
CA ARG A 635 40.62 25.12 -5.95
C ARG A 635 40.55 24.93 -4.44
N TYR A 636 39.35 24.81 -3.89
CA TYR A 636 39.12 24.79 -2.44
C TYR A 636 38.37 23.53 -1.99
N LEU A 637 38.85 22.95 -0.90
CA LEU A 637 38.11 21.97 -0.09
C LEU A 637 37.49 22.70 1.10
N ILE A 638 36.18 22.60 1.25
CA ILE A 638 35.41 23.29 2.28
C ILE A 638 34.86 22.24 3.23
N ALA A 639 35.26 22.28 4.50
CA ALA A 639 34.86 21.31 5.51
C ALA A 639 34.24 22.01 6.74
N VAL A 640 33.21 21.39 7.31
CA VAL A 640 32.52 21.91 8.51
C VAL A 640 32.54 20.87 9.63
N THR A 641 32.73 21.34 10.87
CA THR A 641 32.76 20.50 12.06
C THR A 641 31.42 20.48 12.81
N LYS A 642 31.24 19.50 13.69
CA LYS A 642 30.16 19.38 14.68
C LYS A 642 30.79 19.22 16.06
N GLY A 643 30.20 19.86 17.09
CA GLY A 643 30.73 19.89 18.45
C GLY A 643 31.78 20.99 18.63
N GLY A 644 31.88 21.58 19.83
CA GLY A 644 32.72 22.75 20.08
C GLY A 644 32.21 24.04 19.39
N ASP A 645 33.14 24.95 19.06
CA ASP A 645 32.85 26.13 18.24
C ASP A 645 32.65 25.73 16.78
N PHE A 646 31.49 26.06 16.22
CA PHE A 646 31.13 25.70 14.85
C PHE A 646 31.92 26.55 13.84
N ASN A 647 32.87 25.91 13.15
CA ASN A 647 33.79 26.56 12.22
C ASN A 647 33.69 25.97 10.81
N CYS A 648 33.75 26.84 9.81
CA CYS A 648 33.94 26.46 8.40
C CYS A 648 35.43 26.59 8.03
N TYR A 649 36.02 25.52 7.55
CA TYR A 649 37.43 25.44 7.17
C TYR A 649 37.52 25.39 5.65
N ILE A 650 38.25 26.34 5.06
CA ILE A 650 38.47 26.41 3.61
C ILE A 650 39.95 26.14 3.35
N PHE A 651 40.26 24.98 2.79
CA PHE A 651 41.60 24.55 2.43
C PHE A 651 41.86 24.89 0.97
N ASP A 652 42.98 25.56 0.68
CA ASP A 652 43.42 25.80 -0.70
C ASP A 652 44.22 24.58 -1.18
N ILE A 653 43.53 23.67 -1.88
CA ILE A 653 44.09 22.40 -2.34
C ILE A 653 45.03 22.57 -3.54
N GLU A 654 44.94 23.71 -4.25
CA GLU A 654 45.87 24.08 -5.32
C GLU A 654 47.18 24.64 -4.74
N ALA A 655 47.09 25.48 -3.71
CA ALA A 655 48.27 26.08 -3.09
C ALA A 655 49.02 25.15 -2.11
N ALA A 656 48.33 24.17 -1.50
CA ALA A 656 48.91 23.22 -0.56
C ALA A 656 48.15 21.88 -0.57
N SER A 657 48.60 20.95 -1.41
CA SER A 657 48.00 19.61 -1.59
C SER A 657 47.96 18.77 -0.32
N ASN A 658 48.78 19.08 0.69
CA ASN A 658 48.83 18.42 2.00
C ASN A 658 47.83 18.97 3.04
N LEU A 659 46.88 19.83 2.63
CA LEU A 659 45.87 20.44 3.51
C LEU A 659 46.44 21.26 4.69
N THR A 660 47.67 21.76 4.58
CA THR A 660 48.30 22.55 5.65
C THR A 660 47.89 24.02 5.66
N ARG A 661 47.44 24.55 4.52
CA ARG A 661 47.03 25.96 4.37
C ARG A 661 45.51 26.05 4.29
N TYR A 662 44.90 26.67 5.29
CA TYR A 662 43.46 26.88 5.35
C TYR A 662 43.10 28.20 6.02
N SER A 663 41.92 28.73 5.70
CA SER A 663 41.27 29.82 6.42
C SER A 663 40.12 29.28 7.26
N VAL A 664 39.98 29.78 8.48
CA VAL A 664 38.87 29.45 9.37
C VAL A 664 37.86 30.57 9.36
N VAL A 665 36.60 30.20 9.30
CA VAL A 665 35.49 31.12 9.41
C VAL A 665 34.71 30.76 10.66
N PRO A 666 34.73 31.64 11.68
CA PRO A 666 33.82 31.54 12.80
C PRO A 666 32.42 31.95 12.33
N LEU A 667 31.52 30.98 12.25
CA LEU A 667 30.11 31.22 12.00
C LEU A 667 29.49 31.34 13.40
N GLY A 668 29.25 32.57 13.88
CA GLY A 668 28.77 32.87 15.25
C GLY A 668 27.34 32.40 15.57
N HIS A 669 26.92 31.26 15.02
CA HIS A 669 25.57 30.71 14.98
C HIS A 669 25.58 29.18 15.13
N PRO A 670 24.45 28.56 15.50
CA PRO A 670 24.36 27.12 15.74
C PRO A 670 24.46 26.23 14.49
N GLU A 671 24.82 24.95 14.71
CA GLU A 671 25.20 23.91 13.74
C GLU A 671 24.47 23.97 12.37
N VAL A 672 25.23 23.93 11.27
CA VAL A 672 24.69 23.87 9.91
C VAL A 672 24.10 22.48 9.63
N HIS A 673 22.83 22.45 9.22
CA HIS A 673 22.13 21.23 8.84
C HIS A 673 22.58 20.72 7.46
N MET A 674 22.80 21.64 6.52
CA MET A 674 23.20 21.35 5.14
C MET A 674 23.91 22.56 4.54
N PHE A 675 24.94 22.34 3.73
CA PHE A 675 25.56 23.37 2.91
C PHE A 675 25.84 22.88 1.49
N ALA A 676 25.88 23.82 0.55
CA ALA A 676 26.18 23.62 -0.85
C ALA A 676 27.10 24.72 -1.35
N VAL A 677 27.80 24.43 -2.44
CA VAL A 677 28.61 25.39 -3.17
C VAL A 677 27.86 25.76 -4.45
N SER A 678 27.84 27.05 -4.79
CA SER A 678 27.19 27.53 -6.01
C SER A 678 27.88 26.99 -7.27
N PRO A 679 27.15 26.87 -8.40
CA PRO A 679 27.73 26.36 -9.65
C PRO A 679 28.90 27.18 -10.20
N ASP A 680 29.01 28.46 -9.83
CA ASP A 680 30.12 29.34 -10.19
C ASP A 680 31.33 29.18 -9.25
N GLU A 681 31.25 28.28 -8.27
CA GLU A 681 32.30 27.96 -7.29
C GLU A 681 32.74 29.14 -6.41
N LYS A 682 31.94 30.21 -6.37
CA LYS A 682 32.28 31.45 -5.64
C LYS A 682 31.52 31.63 -4.34
N THR A 683 30.41 30.94 -4.14
CA THR A 683 29.50 31.18 -3.00
C THR A 683 29.18 29.87 -2.29
N ILE A 684 29.24 29.87 -0.96
CA ILE A 684 28.70 28.81 -0.11
C ILE A 684 27.32 29.26 0.36
N VAL A 685 26.36 28.35 0.30
CA VAL A 685 25.02 28.55 0.85
C VAL A 685 24.74 27.45 1.86
N GLY A 686 24.27 27.77 3.06
CA GLY A 686 23.89 26.75 4.03
C GLY A 686 22.71 27.12 4.92
N ILE A 687 22.10 26.10 5.50
CA ILE A 687 20.93 26.21 6.36
C ILE A 687 21.37 25.99 7.81
N LEU A 688 21.19 27.02 8.66
CA LEU A 688 21.50 26.99 10.08
C LEU A 688 20.29 26.46 10.87
N ALA A 689 20.54 25.56 11.81
CA ALA A 689 19.52 25.03 12.72
C ALA A 689 19.48 25.86 14.01
N ASN A 690 18.36 26.50 14.34
CA ASN A 690 18.25 27.28 15.57
C ASN A 690 18.14 26.35 16.81
N HIS A 691 18.95 26.58 17.87
CA HIS A 691 18.98 25.72 19.06
C HIS A 691 17.72 25.78 19.95
N ALA A 692 16.73 26.59 19.61
CA ALA A 692 15.53 26.79 20.41
C ALA A 692 14.24 26.37 19.69
N GLY A 693 14.08 25.06 19.39
CA GLY A 693 12.77 24.40 19.17
C GLY A 693 11.77 24.99 18.16
N GLY A 694 12.15 25.98 17.37
CA GLY A 694 11.29 26.73 16.45
C GLY A 694 11.51 26.30 15.00
N THR A 695 10.42 26.19 14.23
CA THR A 695 10.35 25.73 12.84
C THR A 695 10.93 26.70 11.77
N ARG A 696 11.81 27.62 12.14
CA ARG A 696 12.45 28.58 11.21
C ARG A 696 13.96 28.36 11.18
N GLY A 697 14.48 27.79 10.09
CA GLY A 697 15.90 27.76 9.79
C GLY A 697 16.32 29.04 9.05
N SER A 698 17.52 29.54 9.31
CA SER A 698 18.09 30.68 8.58
C SER A 698 19.01 30.20 7.46
N LEU A 699 18.98 30.93 6.34
CA LEU A 699 19.87 30.71 5.20
C LEU A 699 21.07 31.65 5.37
N PHE A 700 22.29 31.11 5.31
CA PHE A 700 23.50 31.93 5.22
C PHE A 700 24.14 31.74 3.84
N THR A 701 24.73 32.83 3.32
CA THR A 701 25.47 32.82 2.07
C THR A 701 26.81 33.54 2.25
N ALA A 702 27.91 33.00 1.74
CA ALA A 702 29.24 33.60 1.90
C ALA A 702 30.13 33.39 0.68
N ASN A 703 30.98 34.37 0.33
CA ASN A 703 31.84 34.32 -0.86
C ASN A 703 33.20 33.69 -0.58
N ILE A 704 33.56 32.60 -1.24
CA ILE A 704 34.77 31.79 -1.00
C ILE A 704 36.08 32.58 -1.20
N SER A 705 36.08 33.64 -2.02
CA SER A 705 37.29 34.32 -2.51
C SER A 705 37.64 35.67 -1.86
N GLN A 706 36.75 36.24 -1.03
CA GLN A 706 37.04 37.49 -0.33
C GLN A 706 37.74 37.21 1.02
N PRO A 707 38.72 38.03 1.46
CA PRO A 707 39.21 37.96 2.83
C PRO A 707 38.06 38.31 3.78
N TRP A 708 37.61 37.35 4.59
CA TRP A 708 36.50 37.54 5.55
C TRP A 708 36.99 38.31 6.78
N ALA A 709 37.32 39.58 6.58
CA ALA A 709 37.25 40.58 7.63
C ALA A 709 35.89 41.28 7.47
N SER A 710 34.98 41.01 8.41
CA SER A 710 33.75 41.77 8.64
C SER A 710 32.68 41.69 7.53
N ALA A 711 31.86 40.64 7.54
CA ALA A 711 30.53 40.69 6.92
C ALA A 711 29.46 40.67 8.03
N GLN A 712 28.94 41.85 8.34
CA GLN A 712 27.79 42.03 9.21
C GLN A 712 26.54 41.40 8.57
N LEU A 713 25.72 40.76 9.40
CA LEU A 713 24.39 40.27 9.04
C LEU A 713 23.46 41.43 8.65
N GLU A 714 22.75 41.29 7.53
CA GLU A 714 21.43 41.91 7.39
C GLU A 714 20.39 40.89 7.90
N GLU A 715 19.52 41.35 8.81
CA GLU A 715 18.46 40.58 9.51
C GLU A 715 17.36 40.02 8.60
#